data_AF-W6LDP9-F1
#
_entry.id   AF-W6LDP9-F1
#
_cell.length_a   1.000
_cell.length_b   1.000
_cell.length_c   1.000
_cell.angle_alpha   90.00
_cell.angle_beta   90.00
_cell.angle_gamma   90.00
#
_symmetry.space_group_name_H-M   'P 1'
#
loop_
_entity.id
_entity.type
_entity.pdbx_description
1 polymer ?
#
loop_
_entity_poly.entity_id
_entity_poly.type
_entity_poly.pdbx_seq_one_letter_code
_entity_poly.pdbx_strand_id
1 'polypeptide(L)'
;MEFENAETVSSSNYEINKINGESCLNFSPIFDDSPDPSVVDNIYDVYPHQRWYANASLRLINNPDIKFGFFSSFSRQCQDSRRCRNSFFYDSCAWALIDIADEKYYADSLLDHRCLDEMRLRMSHETGKSKNCLHKALFESMKKGKLPRPDRLAKSQAKYQIKPFFRISLDDECILEITQSGCNRIYHFIHVNPVRKVSVDLFFETEGKPFQHSKNDIVNTFSYYFPMMRVSGRITVSGHVKDVVGEGWYNREFDALLSEASRGALSACNWLSLHLSNGSQFSIFNVMDFEATKTKKCFGVYTSNGKGHICTDISLEIENKWVSLATFMTYPSHFSVNVPSIGLNFKLFPTFNAQEFATVLMTGGVFFEGCVVGKGTVNGSNIILRGFLEHKNYIPYSEPKDLLNIASKYIHDTLSQLYPLKATDAWLQDNVLGHYAFPNKIPADKICETLFLPVRSLIDRGGKSWRSLLLASCCNALSQDYFNCSSFLAMTELLHVGSLIIDDIQDNSLVRRGGKCIHIEYGIPTAINAGTACYFMASYVAGIDTLAENKANKVYKLYLDLLRIGHLGQGLDIYGLNYLMPQAVASGDVCPLLEALRTIYTYKTGGITSTLCSIACVLCSADPKVSDAMKIFGTNLGLAFQIVDDARNLKGSKGDLKENEDIRNGKITYPVVKAVSRLSASDRELLWDVIKSKPSDPKVVMVAIKLIEKVGGTDLCLQDAQDLIASAWSVLDPLLDESISKNIMFTFSKFLLDFTC
;
A
#
# COMPACT_ATOMS: atom_id res chain seq x y z
N MET A 1 11.40 -26.81 -54.60
CA MET A 1 12.82 -26.43 -54.59
C MET A 1 13.31 -26.66 -53.18
N GLU A 2 14.15 -27.67 -53.07
CA GLU A 2 14.83 -28.14 -51.86
C GLU A 2 15.74 -27.07 -51.25
N PHE A 3 16.04 -27.22 -49.95
CA PHE A 3 17.37 -27.38 -49.35
C PHE A 3 17.18 -27.22 -47.82
N GLU A 4 17.13 -28.30 -47.04
CA GLU A 4 18.27 -29.06 -46.46
C GLU A 4 18.98 -28.36 -45.29
N ASN A 5 18.90 -29.01 -44.12
CA ASN A 5 20.00 -29.52 -43.29
C ASN A 5 19.83 -29.24 -41.79
N ALA A 6 19.36 -30.30 -41.12
CA ALA A 6 19.55 -30.53 -39.71
C ALA A 6 20.96 -31.12 -39.52
N GLU A 7 21.85 -30.38 -38.86
CA GLU A 7 23.07 -30.94 -38.30
C GLU A 7 22.85 -31.32 -36.83
N THR A 8 22.93 -32.63 -36.59
CA THR A 8 23.25 -33.26 -35.33
C THR A 8 24.57 -32.72 -34.77
N VAL A 9 24.52 -32.02 -33.63
CA VAL A 9 25.70 -31.81 -32.78
C VAL A 9 25.58 -32.67 -31.53
N SER A 10 26.70 -33.33 -31.28
CA SER A 10 26.96 -34.44 -30.39
C SER A 10 26.74 -34.16 -28.91
N SER A 11 26.40 -35.24 -28.22
CA SER A 11 26.55 -35.45 -26.79
C SER A 11 27.92 -34.99 -26.28
N SER A 12 27.95 -33.91 -25.51
CA SER A 12 29.06 -33.60 -24.62
C SER A 12 28.51 -33.14 -23.27
N ASN A 13 29.08 -33.75 -22.24
CA ASN A 13 28.74 -33.71 -20.82
C ASN A 13 28.28 -32.34 -20.29
N TYR A 14 27.03 -32.26 -19.84
CA TYR A 14 26.57 -31.26 -18.87
C TYR A 14 25.83 -32.00 -17.75
N GLU A 15 26.28 -31.77 -16.52
CA GLU A 15 25.84 -32.46 -15.31
C GLU A 15 24.33 -32.31 -15.09
N ILE A 16 23.65 -33.47 -15.02
CA ILE A 16 22.27 -33.58 -14.56
C ILE A 16 22.32 -33.43 -13.03
N ASN A 17 21.76 -32.34 -12.50
CA ASN A 17 21.45 -32.25 -11.07
C ASN A 17 20.34 -33.25 -10.73
N LYS A 18 20.75 -34.51 -10.47
CA LYS A 18 19.91 -35.55 -9.91
C LYS A 18 19.60 -35.21 -8.46
N ILE A 19 18.35 -34.95 -8.14
CA ILE A 19 17.88 -34.96 -6.75
C ILE A 19 17.83 -36.44 -6.32
N ASN A 20 18.78 -36.89 -5.49
CA ASN A 20 18.80 -38.18 -4.79
C ASN A 20 18.59 -39.47 -5.61
N GLY A 21 19.10 -39.54 -6.85
CA GLY A 21 19.29 -40.83 -7.55
C GLY A 21 18.02 -41.61 -7.95
N GLU A 22 16.82 -41.10 -7.74
CA GLU A 22 15.58 -41.72 -8.21
C GLU A 22 15.08 -41.05 -9.51
N SER A 23 14.69 -41.85 -10.50
CA SER A 23 14.17 -41.40 -11.79
C SER A 23 12.87 -40.59 -11.64
N CYS A 24 12.80 -39.41 -12.27
CA CYS A 24 11.59 -38.60 -12.38
C CYS A 24 10.41 -39.43 -12.92
N LEU A 25 9.25 -39.33 -12.29
CA LEU A 25 8.01 -39.92 -12.79
C LEU A 25 7.53 -39.10 -14.01
N ASN A 26 7.56 -39.70 -15.21
CA ASN A 26 6.86 -39.16 -16.37
C ASN A 26 5.35 -39.31 -16.13
N PHE A 27 4.70 -38.26 -15.67
CA PHE A 27 3.26 -38.23 -15.41
C PHE A 27 2.56 -37.35 -16.46
N SER A 28 1.45 -37.84 -17.00
CA SER A 28 0.52 -37.09 -17.87
C SER A 28 -0.82 -36.97 -17.13
N PRO A 29 -1.39 -35.77 -16.97
CA PRO A 29 -2.53 -35.53 -16.10
C PRO A 29 -3.87 -35.82 -16.83
N ILE A 30 -3.93 -36.90 -17.63
CA ILE A 30 -5.19 -37.37 -18.22
C ILE A 30 -5.70 -38.48 -17.29
N PHE A 31 -6.54 -38.11 -16.33
CA PHE A 31 -7.25 -39.08 -15.47
C PHE A 31 -8.75 -38.99 -15.69
N ASP A 32 -9.38 -40.16 -15.79
CA ASP A 32 -10.82 -40.33 -15.61
C ASP A 32 -11.17 -40.33 -14.11
N ASP A 33 -12.25 -39.61 -13.80
CA ASP A 33 -13.12 -39.51 -12.62
C ASP A 33 -12.56 -39.46 -11.16
N SER A 34 -11.30 -39.81 -10.82
CA SER A 34 -10.76 -39.53 -9.46
C SER A 34 -9.21 -39.55 -9.39
N PRO A 35 -8.54 -38.41 -9.08
CA PRO A 35 -7.08 -38.39 -8.95
C PRO A 35 -6.62 -39.14 -7.69
N ASP A 36 -5.53 -39.92 -7.79
CA ASP A 36 -4.89 -40.57 -6.64
C ASP A 36 -3.93 -39.59 -5.92
N PRO A 37 -4.28 -39.09 -4.72
CA PRO A 37 -3.46 -38.12 -3.99
C PRO A 37 -2.06 -38.63 -3.67
N SER A 38 -1.88 -39.96 -3.52
CA SER A 38 -0.57 -40.55 -3.23
C SER A 38 0.43 -40.39 -4.37
N VAL A 39 -0.08 -40.22 -5.59
CA VAL A 39 0.69 -39.93 -6.79
C VAL A 39 0.80 -38.42 -6.95
N VAL A 40 -0.33 -37.72 -7.02
CA VAL A 40 -0.41 -36.31 -7.48
C VAL A 40 0.26 -35.32 -6.53
N ASP A 41 0.36 -35.61 -5.23
CA ASP A 41 1.02 -34.70 -4.27
C ASP A 41 2.54 -34.60 -4.45
N ASN A 42 3.16 -35.45 -5.28
CA ASN A 42 4.59 -35.40 -5.55
C ASN A 42 5.03 -34.23 -6.45
N ILE A 43 6.33 -34.16 -6.71
CA ILE A 43 6.97 -33.18 -7.59
C ILE A 43 7.08 -33.72 -9.00
N TYR A 44 6.83 -32.83 -9.96
CA TYR A 44 6.88 -33.15 -11.38
C TYR A 44 7.59 -32.06 -12.18
N ASP A 45 8.82 -32.32 -12.61
CA ASP A 45 9.66 -31.35 -13.35
C ASP A 45 9.16 -31.02 -14.77
N VAL A 46 8.06 -31.64 -15.21
CA VAL A 46 7.41 -31.32 -16.49
C VAL A 46 6.52 -30.08 -16.41
N TYR A 47 6.15 -29.64 -15.20
CA TYR A 47 5.31 -28.47 -15.00
C TYR A 47 6.13 -27.25 -14.58
N PRO A 48 5.93 -26.09 -15.23
CA PRO A 48 6.67 -24.87 -14.95
C PRO A 48 6.32 -24.26 -13.60
N HIS A 49 5.13 -24.52 -13.06
CA HIS A 49 4.73 -24.03 -11.76
C HIS A 49 3.85 -25.08 -11.06
N GLN A 50 4.17 -25.31 -9.78
CA GLN A 50 3.52 -26.28 -8.93
C GLN A 50 3.24 -25.65 -7.57
N ARG A 51 2.03 -25.80 -7.06
CA ARG A 51 1.62 -25.25 -5.77
C ARG A 51 0.97 -26.30 -4.86
N TRP A 52 1.32 -26.27 -3.59
CA TRP A 52 0.62 -26.93 -2.48
C TRP A 52 0.05 -25.84 -1.61
N TYR A 53 -1.27 -25.67 -1.63
CA TYR A 53 -1.97 -24.65 -0.89
C TYR A 53 -2.88 -25.29 0.16
N ALA A 54 -2.94 -24.72 1.36
CA ALA A 54 -3.92 -25.05 2.36
C ALA A 54 -4.42 -23.80 3.08
N ASN A 55 -5.67 -23.83 3.54
CA ASN A 55 -6.19 -22.86 4.50
C ASN A 55 -7.03 -23.53 5.58
N ALA A 56 -7.16 -22.87 6.73
CA ALA A 56 -7.92 -23.39 7.87
C ALA A 56 -8.61 -22.29 8.67
N SER A 57 -9.79 -22.63 9.15
CA SER A 57 -10.50 -21.93 10.21
C SER A 57 -10.28 -22.66 11.54
N LEU A 58 -9.62 -22.00 12.48
CA LEU A 58 -9.16 -22.58 13.74
C LEU A 58 -9.88 -21.93 14.93
N ARG A 59 -9.97 -22.68 16.04
CA ARG A 59 -10.42 -22.21 17.34
C ARG A 59 -9.58 -22.80 18.45
N LEU A 60 -9.43 -22.10 19.57
CA LEU A 60 -8.75 -22.68 20.73
C LEU A 60 -9.56 -23.82 21.34
N ILE A 61 -8.87 -24.86 21.80
CA ILE A 61 -9.51 -25.97 22.52
C ILE A 61 -10.10 -25.49 23.84
N ASN A 62 -9.33 -24.70 24.60
CA ASN A 62 -9.72 -24.25 25.94
C ASN A 62 -10.65 -23.03 25.94
N ASN A 63 -10.77 -22.33 24.81
CA ASN A 63 -11.68 -21.18 24.65
C ASN A 63 -12.15 -21.04 23.18
N PRO A 64 -13.19 -21.79 22.77
CA PRO A 64 -13.64 -21.85 21.38
C PRO A 64 -14.08 -20.51 20.74
N ASP A 65 -14.31 -19.48 21.54
CA ASP A 65 -14.67 -18.14 21.04
C ASP A 65 -13.48 -17.40 20.42
N ILE A 66 -12.25 -17.76 20.82
CA ILE A 66 -11.02 -17.24 20.23
C ILE A 66 -10.71 -18.04 18.97
N LYS A 67 -10.70 -17.34 17.84
CA LYS A 67 -10.59 -17.93 16.49
C LYS A 67 -9.36 -17.41 15.76
N PHE A 68 -8.83 -18.27 14.89
CA PHE A 68 -7.73 -17.93 14.01
C PHE A 68 -8.04 -18.39 12.59
N GLY A 69 -7.42 -17.72 11.62
CA GLY A 69 -7.23 -18.23 10.28
C GLY A 69 -5.80 -18.68 10.07
N PHE A 70 -5.59 -19.59 9.15
CA PHE A 70 -4.26 -19.92 8.65
C PHE A 70 -4.34 -20.20 7.15
N PHE A 71 -3.34 -19.74 6.39
CA PHE A 71 -3.10 -20.25 5.06
C PHE A 71 -1.61 -20.51 4.86
N SER A 72 -1.29 -21.44 3.95
CA SER A 72 0.06 -21.75 3.51
C SER A 72 0.07 -22.12 2.03
N SER A 73 1.11 -21.67 1.33
CA SER A 73 1.30 -21.89 -0.10
C SER A 73 2.77 -22.15 -0.38
N PHE A 74 3.12 -23.43 -0.56
CA PHE A 74 4.43 -23.81 -1.12
C PHE A 74 4.33 -23.74 -2.63
N SER A 75 5.26 -23.02 -3.27
CA SER A 75 5.33 -22.87 -4.71
C SER A 75 6.71 -23.24 -5.23
N ARG A 76 6.74 -24.08 -6.28
CA ARG A 76 7.94 -24.45 -7.04
C ARG A 76 7.80 -23.92 -8.46
N GLN A 77 8.76 -23.10 -8.90
CA GLN A 77 8.71 -22.43 -10.20
C GLN A 77 9.96 -22.74 -11.02
N CYS A 78 9.75 -23.06 -12.30
CA CYS A 78 10.79 -23.21 -13.29
C CYS A 78 11.25 -21.83 -13.77
N GLN A 79 12.56 -21.69 -13.99
CA GLN A 79 13.13 -20.49 -14.58
C GLN A 79 12.60 -20.22 -15.99
N ASP A 80 12.65 -21.22 -16.89
CA ASP A 80 12.09 -21.12 -18.24
C ASP A 80 10.76 -21.88 -18.32
N SER A 81 9.66 -21.13 -18.31
CA SER A 81 8.31 -21.69 -18.42
C SER A 81 8.01 -22.41 -19.76
N ARG A 82 8.94 -22.36 -20.74
CA ARG A 82 8.81 -23.01 -22.06
C ARG A 82 9.49 -24.37 -22.11
N ARG A 83 10.52 -24.59 -21.30
CA ARG A 83 11.30 -25.83 -21.24
C ARG A 83 11.59 -26.13 -19.78
N CYS A 84 10.91 -27.13 -19.21
CA CYS A 84 11.11 -27.48 -17.80
C CYS A 84 12.13 -28.63 -17.61
N ARG A 85 12.29 -29.50 -18.61
CA ARG A 85 13.30 -30.57 -18.57
C ARG A 85 14.71 -29.97 -18.59
N ASN A 86 15.54 -30.37 -17.62
CA ASN A 86 16.90 -29.84 -17.39
C ASN A 86 16.95 -28.35 -17.02
N SER A 87 15.84 -27.79 -16.56
CA SER A 87 15.78 -26.40 -16.12
C SER A 87 15.92 -26.28 -14.62
N PHE A 88 16.31 -25.09 -14.24
CA PHE A 88 16.47 -24.68 -12.86
C PHE A 88 15.10 -24.39 -12.21
N PHE A 89 14.90 -24.89 -10.98
CA PHE A 89 13.71 -24.61 -10.17
C PHE A 89 14.09 -23.84 -8.90
N TYR A 90 13.26 -22.87 -8.54
CA TYR A 90 13.31 -22.17 -7.26
C TYR A 90 11.98 -22.34 -6.52
N ASP A 91 12.10 -22.29 -5.20
CA ASP A 91 11.01 -22.59 -4.29
C ASP A 91 10.70 -21.38 -3.41
N SER A 92 9.46 -21.33 -2.96
CA SER A 92 9.00 -20.31 -2.03
C SER A 92 7.86 -20.84 -1.16
N CYS A 93 7.69 -20.26 0.01
CA CYS A 93 6.56 -20.52 0.89
C CYS A 93 6.00 -19.21 1.41
N ALA A 94 4.76 -18.91 1.02
CA ALA A 94 3.98 -17.79 1.55
C ALA A 94 2.92 -18.34 2.52
N TRP A 95 2.82 -17.77 3.72
CA TRP A 95 1.85 -18.19 4.71
C TRP A 95 1.46 -17.03 5.63
N ALA A 96 0.30 -17.12 6.26
CA ALA A 96 -0.07 -16.23 7.35
C ALA A 96 -0.86 -16.94 8.44
N LEU A 97 -0.60 -16.57 9.69
CA LEU A 97 -1.50 -16.79 10.80
C LEU A 97 -2.35 -15.53 11.01
N ILE A 98 -3.66 -15.69 11.09
CA ILE A 98 -4.63 -14.59 11.15
C ILE A 98 -5.29 -14.66 12.54
N ASP A 99 -4.94 -13.75 13.43
CA ASP A 99 -5.59 -13.63 14.75
C ASP A 99 -6.82 -12.74 14.60
N ILE A 100 -8.00 -13.36 14.65
CA ILE A 100 -9.27 -12.67 14.42
C ILE A 100 -9.64 -11.80 15.62
N ALA A 101 -9.25 -12.19 16.83
CA ALA A 101 -9.61 -11.46 18.05
C ALA A 101 -8.83 -10.15 18.17
N ASP A 102 -7.53 -10.20 17.85
CA ASP A 102 -6.63 -9.04 17.92
C ASP A 102 -6.51 -8.29 16.58
N GLU A 103 -7.24 -8.72 15.54
CA GLU A 103 -7.17 -8.21 14.16
C GLU A 103 -5.73 -8.15 13.62
N LYS A 104 -4.95 -9.21 13.87
CA LYS A 104 -3.53 -9.31 13.46
C LYS A 104 -3.33 -10.27 12.31
N TYR A 105 -2.51 -9.84 11.35
CA TYR A 105 -2.14 -10.61 10.17
C TYR A 105 -0.63 -10.91 10.18
N TYR A 106 -0.28 -12.10 10.66
CA TYR A 106 1.11 -12.54 10.80
C TYR A 106 1.59 -13.21 9.50
N ALA A 107 1.85 -12.37 8.48
CA ALA A 107 2.39 -12.82 7.19
C ALA A 107 3.89 -13.13 7.23
N ASP A 108 4.29 -14.13 6.46
CA ASP A 108 5.68 -14.46 6.16
C ASP A 108 5.79 -15.05 4.74
N SER A 109 6.87 -14.72 4.05
CA SER A 109 7.15 -15.23 2.71
C SER A 109 8.62 -15.59 2.63
N LEU A 110 8.94 -16.88 2.57
CA LEU A 110 10.31 -17.39 2.55
C LEU A 110 10.66 -17.83 1.13
N LEU A 111 11.63 -17.16 0.52
CA LEU A 111 12.07 -17.38 -0.85
C LEU A 111 13.42 -18.09 -0.87
N ASP A 112 13.57 -19.09 -1.73
CA ASP A 112 14.90 -19.61 -2.08
C ASP A 112 15.79 -18.46 -2.58
N HIS A 113 17.04 -18.38 -2.12
CA HIS A 113 18.00 -17.34 -2.51
C HIS A 113 18.12 -17.13 -4.02
N ARG A 114 17.92 -18.18 -4.81
CA ARG A 114 18.01 -18.17 -6.29
C ARG A 114 16.81 -17.47 -6.94
N CYS A 115 15.69 -17.37 -6.22
CA CYS A 115 14.53 -16.58 -6.64
C CYS A 115 14.90 -15.11 -6.84
N LEU A 116 15.79 -14.58 -5.99
CA LEU A 116 16.22 -13.18 -6.07
C LEU A 116 16.98 -12.89 -7.38
N ASP A 117 17.86 -13.79 -7.81
CA ASP A 117 18.62 -13.61 -9.04
C ASP A 117 17.71 -13.63 -10.27
N GLU A 118 16.73 -14.54 -10.29
CA GLU A 118 15.72 -14.58 -11.34
C GLU A 118 14.82 -13.34 -11.32
N MET A 119 14.38 -12.89 -10.15
CA MET A 119 13.62 -11.64 -10.00
C MET A 119 14.43 -10.45 -10.52
N ARG A 120 15.72 -10.35 -10.18
CA ARG A 120 16.60 -9.30 -10.70
C ARG A 120 16.70 -9.35 -12.22
N LEU A 121 16.83 -10.53 -12.82
CA LEU A 121 16.84 -10.71 -14.27
C LEU A 121 15.52 -10.23 -14.90
N ARG A 122 14.38 -10.72 -14.42
CA ARG A 122 13.03 -10.32 -14.90
C ARG A 122 12.83 -8.81 -14.79
N MET A 123 13.12 -8.24 -13.61
CA MET A 123 12.97 -6.81 -13.36
C MET A 123 13.94 -5.97 -14.17
N SER A 124 15.15 -6.45 -14.48
CA SER A 124 16.10 -5.71 -15.35
C SER A 124 15.56 -5.55 -16.77
N HIS A 125 14.90 -6.58 -17.32
CA HIS A 125 14.23 -6.50 -18.62
C HIS A 125 12.99 -5.61 -18.58
N GLU A 126 12.26 -5.62 -17.47
CA GLU A 126 11.05 -4.81 -17.30
C GLU A 126 11.36 -3.34 -16.99
N THR A 127 12.40 -3.01 -16.22
CA THR A 127 12.75 -1.62 -15.87
C THR A 127 13.08 -0.74 -17.08
N GLY A 128 13.62 -1.32 -18.16
CA GLY A 128 13.81 -0.62 -19.44
C GLY A 128 12.51 -0.27 -20.17
N LYS A 129 11.38 -0.90 -19.81
CA LYS A 129 10.04 -0.72 -20.41
C LYS A 129 9.00 -0.18 -19.42
N SER A 130 9.24 -0.34 -18.12
CA SER A 130 8.28 -0.08 -17.04
C SER A 130 8.38 1.35 -16.54
N LYS A 131 7.25 2.05 -16.61
CA LYS A 131 7.06 3.36 -16.00
C LYS A 131 6.85 3.27 -14.48
N ASN A 132 6.66 2.07 -13.92
CA ASN A 132 6.28 1.92 -12.52
C ASN A 132 7.40 2.37 -11.55
N CYS A 133 7.16 3.46 -10.82
CA CYS A 133 8.11 4.06 -9.89
C CYS A 133 8.41 3.17 -8.66
N LEU A 134 7.39 2.46 -8.12
CA LEU A 134 7.60 1.50 -7.03
C LEU A 134 8.41 0.30 -7.49
N HIS A 135 8.16 -0.18 -8.71
CA HIS A 135 8.94 -1.27 -9.29
C HIS A 135 10.43 -0.92 -9.36
N LYS A 136 10.77 0.32 -9.74
CA LYS A 136 12.16 0.82 -9.74
C LYS A 136 12.73 0.87 -8.32
N ALA A 137 11.99 1.40 -7.33
CA ALA A 137 12.46 1.46 -5.95
C ALA A 137 12.69 0.07 -5.33
N LEU A 138 11.77 -0.86 -5.58
CA LEU A 138 11.90 -2.26 -5.19
C LEU A 138 13.13 -2.92 -5.83
N PHE A 139 13.35 -2.69 -7.12
CA PHE A 139 14.53 -3.20 -7.83
C PHE A 139 15.85 -2.70 -7.23
N GLU A 140 15.93 -1.42 -6.88
CA GLU A 140 17.10 -0.85 -6.20
C GLU A 140 17.31 -1.43 -4.80
N SER A 141 16.24 -1.69 -4.04
CA SER A 141 16.32 -2.39 -2.75
C SER A 141 16.85 -3.82 -2.91
N MET A 142 16.35 -4.54 -3.93
CA MET A 142 16.81 -5.88 -4.28
C MET A 142 18.28 -5.93 -4.73
N LYS A 143 18.79 -4.92 -5.44
CA LYS A 143 20.23 -4.81 -5.75
C LYS A 143 21.09 -4.72 -4.49
N LYS A 144 20.59 -4.08 -3.44
CA LYS A 144 21.24 -4.02 -2.12
C LYS A 144 21.06 -5.30 -1.30
N GLY A 145 20.41 -6.33 -1.86
CA GLY A 145 20.17 -7.61 -1.18
C GLY A 145 19.06 -7.56 -0.13
N LYS A 146 18.21 -6.53 -0.16
CA LYS A 146 17.10 -6.39 0.77
C LYS A 146 15.76 -6.68 0.07
N LEU A 147 14.83 -7.27 0.80
CA LEU A 147 13.47 -7.54 0.35
C LEU A 147 12.47 -6.83 1.27
N PRO A 148 11.36 -6.29 0.73
CA PRO A 148 10.31 -5.74 1.56
C PRO A 148 9.66 -6.83 2.39
N ARG A 149 9.33 -6.53 3.65
CA ARG A 149 8.48 -7.42 4.45
C ARG A 149 7.14 -7.69 3.72
N PRO A 150 6.63 -8.93 3.79
CA PRO A 150 7.05 -10.03 4.65
C PRO A 150 8.09 -10.97 4.00
N ASP A 151 8.66 -10.61 2.84
CA ASP A 151 9.59 -11.47 2.11
C ASP A 151 10.96 -11.57 2.79
N ARG A 152 11.47 -12.80 2.89
CA ARG A 152 12.78 -13.15 3.44
C ARG A 152 13.47 -14.16 2.53
N LEU A 153 14.80 -14.21 2.61
CA LEU A 153 15.60 -15.19 1.87
C LEU A 153 15.93 -16.38 2.77
N ALA A 154 15.70 -17.58 2.25
CA ALA A 154 16.25 -18.80 2.81
C ALA A 154 17.78 -18.83 2.60
N LYS A 155 18.48 -19.35 3.61
CA LYS A 155 19.92 -19.62 3.64
C LYS A 155 20.31 -20.74 2.70
N SER A 156 19.40 -21.69 2.46
CA SER A 156 19.65 -22.86 1.63
C SER A 156 18.52 -23.14 0.64
N GLN A 157 18.77 -24.03 -0.31
CA GLN A 157 17.75 -24.51 -1.24
C GLN A 157 16.74 -25.38 -0.50
N ALA A 158 15.51 -25.46 -1.03
CA ALA A 158 14.52 -26.39 -0.49
C ALA A 158 15.04 -27.84 -0.50
N LYS A 159 14.85 -28.54 0.61
CA LYS A 159 15.20 -29.95 0.77
C LYS A 159 13.96 -30.80 0.54
N TYR A 160 14.12 -31.85 -0.24
CA TYR A 160 13.05 -32.75 -0.64
C TYR A 160 13.28 -34.18 -0.16
N GLN A 161 12.21 -34.82 0.27
CA GLN A 161 12.10 -36.26 0.46
C GLN A 161 10.85 -36.74 -0.28
N ILE A 162 10.95 -37.81 -1.06
CA ILE A 162 9.83 -38.38 -1.81
C ILE A 162 9.39 -39.73 -1.20
N LYS A 163 10.34 -40.50 -0.67
CA LYS A 163 10.10 -41.79 -0.03
C LYS A 163 10.72 -41.84 1.37
N PRO A 164 10.09 -42.54 2.34
CA PRO A 164 8.82 -43.26 2.21
C PRO A 164 7.57 -42.35 2.23
N PHE A 165 7.75 -41.04 2.46
CA PHE A 165 6.72 -40.01 2.43
C PHE A 165 7.26 -38.74 1.79
N PHE A 166 6.35 -37.85 1.38
CA PHE A 166 6.70 -36.57 0.78
C PHE A 166 7.03 -35.54 1.85
N ARG A 167 8.15 -34.84 1.70
CA ARG A 167 8.57 -33.70 2.53
C ARG A 167 9.20 -32.62 1.67
N ILE A 168 8.81 -31.37 1.88
CA ILE A 168 9.53 -30.18 1.46
C ILE A 168 9.90 -29.36 2.69
N SER A 169 11.14 -28.90 2.78
CA SER A 169 11.63 -28.03 3.86
C SER A 169 12.44 -26.87 3.29
N LEU A 170 12.05 -25.64 3.63
CA LEU A 170 12.82 -24.41 3.43
C LEU A 170 13.40 -24.00 4.79
N ASP A 171 14.71 -24.17 4.94
CA ASP A 171 15.49 -23.85 6.16
C ASP A 171 14.96 -24.43 7.47
N ASP A 172 14.13 -25.48 7.41
CA ASP A 172 13.35 -26.00 8.55
C ASP A 172 12.47 -24.94 9.23
N GLU A 173 12.25 -23.79 8.57
CA GLU A 173 11.34 -22.73 8.96
C GLU A 173 9.97 -22.90 8.29
N CYS A 174 9.92 -23.43 7.07
CA CYS A 174 8.67 -23.80 6.40
C CYS A 174 8.76 -25.25 5.93
N ILE A 175 7.95 -26.14 6.52
CA ILE A 175 7.94 -27.57 6.24
C ILE A 175 6.51 -28.00 5.89
N LEU A 176 6.39 -28.81 4.85
CA LEU A 176 5.21 -29.60 4.55
C LEU A 176 5.62 -31.07 4.48
N GLU A 177 5.01 -31.90 5.33
CA GLU A 177 5.12 -33.36 5.31
C GLU A 177 3.77 -33.98 4.97
N ILE A 178 3.75 -34.91 4.01
CA ILE A 178 2.52 -35.59 3.60
C ILE A 178 2.72 -37.09 3.80
N THR A 179 1.96 -37.64 4.76
CA THR A 179 2.06 -39.05 5.17
C THR A 179 0.78 -39.82 4.82
N GLN A 180 0.77 -41.12 5.11
CA GLN A 180 -0.28 -42.09 4.74
C GLN A 180 -0.46 -42.22 3.20
N SER A 181 -1.38 -43.09 2.77
CA SER A 181 -1.55 -43.49 1.36
C SER A 181 -3.01 -43.48 0.91
N GLY A 182 -3.25 -43.30 -0.38
CA GLY A 182 -4.60 -43.22 -0.97
C GLY A 182 -5.32 -41.92 -0.58
N CYS A 183 -6.63 -42.02 -0.31
CA CYS A 183 -7.46 -40.86 0.08
C CYS A 183 -7.34 -40.47 1.55
N ASN A 184 -6.79 -41.33 2.42
CA ASN A 184 -6.56 -41.03 3.83
C ASN A 184 -5.15 -40.45 3.95
N ARG A 185 -5.04 -39.12 3.99
CA ARG A 185 -3.76 -38.40 4.04
C ARG A 185 -3.70 -37.49 5.25
N ILE A 186 -2.48 -37.31 5.76
CA ILE A 186 -2.17 -36.30 6.78
C ILE A 186 -1.14 -35.35 6.19
N TYR A 187 -1.50 -34.07 6.14
CA TYR A 187 -0.61 -32.98 5.74
C TYR A 187 -0.20 -32.22 7.00
N HIS A 188 1.08 -32.27 7.31
CA HIS A 188 1.67 -31.64 8.48
C HIS A 188 2.43 -30.39 8.04
N PHE A 189 1.92 -29.23 8.44
CA PHE A 189 2.48 -27.92 8.15
C PHE A 189 3.20 -27.39 9.39
N ILE A 190 4.49 -27.10 9.25
CA ILE A 190 5.30 -26.43 10.28
C ILE A 190 5.81 -25.13 9.68
N HIS A 191 5.46 -24.01 10.32
CA HIS A 191 5.91 -22.68 9.93
C HIS A 191 6.48 -21.93 11.12
N VAL A 192 7.62 -21.27 10.94
CA VAL A 192 8.31 -20.50 11.96
C VAL A 192 8.76 -19.18 11.35
N ASN A 193 8.23 -18.07 11.86
CA ASN A 193 8.76 -16.74 11.60
C ASN A 193 9.54 -16.28 12.85
N PRO A 194 10.88 -16.42 12.86
CA PRO A 194 11.68 -16.06 14.03
C PRO A 194 11.69 -14.54 14.30
N VAL A 195 11.55 -13.71 13.25
CA VAL A 195 11.51 -12.25 13.37
C VAL A 195 10.26 -11.79 14.11
N ARG A 196 9.12 -12.39 13.79
CA ARG A 196 7.83 -12.07 14.40
C ARG A 196 7.51 -12.89 15.66
N LYS A 197 8.33 -13.89 15.99
CA LYS A 197 8.11 -14.85 17.09
C LYS A 197 6.74 -15.53 16.99
N VAL A 198 6.40 -15.95 15.77
CA VAL A 198 5.16 -16.68 15.45
C VAL A 198 5.52 -18.04 14.87
N SER A 199 4.82 -19.09 15.31
CA SER A 199 4.92 -20.40 14.68
C SER A 199 3.57 -21.11 14.59
N VAL A 200 3.48 -22.05 13.67
CA VAL A 200 2.33 -22.89 13.38
C VAL A 200 2.83 -24.33 13.23
N ASP A 201 2.15 -25.28 13.86
CA ASP A 201 2.41 -26.72 13.84
C ASP A 201 1.05 -27.42 13.74
N LEU A 202 0.57 -27.67 12.51
CA LEU A 202 -0.79 -28.11 12.24
C LEU A 202 -0.84 -29.37 11.39
N PHE A 203 -1.71 -30.29 11.78
CA PHE A 203 -2.07 -31.51 11.06
C PHE A 203 -3.41 -31.32 10.39
N PHE A 204 -3.47 -31.57 9.09
CA PHE A 204 -4.68 -31.59 8.28
C PHE A 204 -4.95 -33.03 7.87
N GLU A 205 -6.03 -33.59 8.40
CA GLU A 205 -6.48 -34.95 8.12
C GLU A 205 -7.64 -34.91 7.13
N THR A 206 -7.53 -35.65 6.04
CA THR A 206 -8.55 -35.71 4.98
C THR A 206 -9.89 -36.25 5.50
N GLU A 207 -11.00 -35.56 5.19
CA GLU A 207 -12.35 -36.08 5.40
C GLU A 207 -13.06 -36.27 4.04
N GLY A 208 -13.13 -37.52 3.57
CA GLY A 208 -13.80 -37.87 2.31
C GLY A 208 -12.85 -37.98 1.11
N LYS A 209 -13.40 -37.80 -0.09
CA LYS A 209 -12.67 -37.95 -1.37
C LYS A 209 -12.28 -36.58 -1.95
N PRO A 210 -11.16 -36.50 -2.69
CA PRO A 210 -10.78 -35.29 -3.40
C PRO A 210 -11.74 -34.99 -4.57
N PHE A 211 -11.81 -33.73 -4.95
CA PHE A 211 -12.52 -33.26 -6.14
C PHE A 211 -11.57 -32.57 -7.11
N GLN A 212 -11.89 -32.60 -8.40
CA GLN A 212 -11.17 -31.86 -9.43
C GLN A 212 -11.94 -30.59 -9.79
N HIS A 213 -11.24 -29.46 -9.96
CA HIS A 213 -11.89 -28.17 -10.25
C HIS A 213 -12.46 -28.07 -11.68
N SER A 214 -11.83 -28.70 -12.67
CA SER A 214 -12.34 -28.73 -14.04
C SER A 214 -11.83 -29.92 -14.87
N LYS A 215 -12.70 -30.47 -15.73
CA LYS A 215 -12.29 -31.29 -16.89
C LYS A 215 -11.82 -30.35 -18.01
N ASN A 216 -10.51 -30.32 -18.27
CA ASN A 216 -9.73 -29.79 -19.41
C ASN A 216 -10.03 -28.44 -20.12
N ASP A 217 -11.15 -27.75 -19.95
CA ASP A 217 -11.53 -26.66 -20.88
C ASP A 217 -11.72 -25.26 -20.25
N ILE A 218 -11.45 -25.07 -18.95
CA ILE A 218 -11.86 -23.82 -18.25
C ILE A 218 -10.69 -22.97 -17.77
N VAL A 219 -9.63 -23.59 -17.26
CA VAL A 219 -8.40 -22.93 -16.82
C VAL A 219 -7.25 -23.83 -17.28
N ASN A 220 -6.19 -23.28 -17.87
CA ASN A 220 -5.00 -24.04 -18.32
C ASN A 220 -4.15 -24.55 -17.13
N THR A 221 -4.80 -25.02 -16.08
CA THR A 221 -4.24 -25.45 -14.82
C THR A 221 -4.94 -26.73 -14.39
N PHE A 222 -4.18 -27.78 -14.11
CA PHE A 222 -4.72 -28.95 -13.43
C PHE A 222 -4.76 -28.64 -11.93
N SER A 223 -5.91 -28.80 -11.30
CA SER A 223 -6.04 -28.65 -9.86
C SER A 223 -7.04 -29.64 -9.27
N TYR A 224 -6.67 -30.18 -8.11
CA TYR A 224 -7.54 -31.03 -7.29
C TYR A 224 -7.42 -30.61 -5.83
N TYR A 225 -8.50 -30.81 -5.08
CA TYR A 225 -8.63 -30.28 -3.73
C TYR A 225 -9.40 -31.20 -2.80
N PHE A 226 -9.14 -31.07 -1.51
CA PHE A 226 -9.96 -31.60 -0.42
C PHE A 226 -10.82 -30.48 0.13
N PRO A 227 -12.16 -30.53 -0.07
CA PRO A 227 -13.07 -29.47 0.35
C PRO A 227 -13.18 -29.34 1.87
N MET A 228 -12.91 -30.43 2.59
CA MET A 228 -13.00 -30.49 4.04
C MET A 228 -11.88 -31.38 4.59
N MET A 229 -11.23 -30.87 5.63
CA MET A 229 -10.20 -31.57 6.39
C MET A 229 -10.38 -31.23 7.86
N ARG A 230 -10.10 -32.20 8.73
CA ARG A 230 -10.00 -31.94 10.16
C ARG A 230 -8.62 -31.36 10.45
N VAL A 231 -8.58 -30.25 11.18
CA VAL A 231 -7.33 -29.60 11.55
C VAL A 231 -7.13 -29.68 13.06
N SER A 232 -5.93 -30.04 13.47
CA SER A 232 -5.51 -30.01 14.88
C SER A 232 -4.04 -29.63 15.00
N GLY A 233 -3.64 -29.08 16.14
CA GLY A 233 -2.23 -28.79 16.40
C GLY A 233 -2.04 -27.59 17.31
N ARG A 234 -0.95 -26.87 17.10
CA ARG A 234 -0.51 -25.77 17.96
C ARG A 234 -0.12 -24.55 17.13
N ILE A 235 -0.40 -23.39 17.70
CA ILE A 235 0.13 -22.11 17.21
C ILE A 235 0.88 -21.44 18.36
N THR A 236 1.91 -20.66 18.04
CA THR A 236 2.64 -19.85 19.01
C THR A 236 2.60 -18.40 18.56
N VAL A 237 2.15 -17.50 19.43
CA VAL A 237 2.18 -16.05 19.19
C VAL A 237 2.86 -15.39 20.37
N SER A 238 3.94 -14.63 20.12
CA SER A 238 4.72 -13.94 21.17
C SER A 238 5.20 -14.88 22.29
N GLY A 239 5.54 -16.12 21.95
CA GLY A 239 6.01 -17.13 22.91
C GLY A 239 4.90 -17.89 23.67
N HIS A 240 3.63 -17.53 23.48
CA HIS A 240 2.51 -18.24 24.07
C HIS A 240 2.01 -19.33 23.12
N VAL A 241 2.14 -20.58 23.55
CA VAL A 241 1.64 -21.75 22.81
C VAL A 241 0.15 -21.92 23.08
N LYS A 242 -0.62 -22.15 22.02
CA LYS A 242 -2.08 -22.30 22.03
C LYS A 242 -2.46 -23.56 21.25
N ASP A 243 -3.16 -24.49 21.89
CA ASP A 243 -3.71 -25.67 21.23
C ASP A 243 -4.98 -25.32 20.46
N VAL A 244 -5.04 -25.74 19.20
CA VAL A 244 -6.11 -25.39 18.26
C VAL A 244 -6.68 -26.62 17.58
N VAL A 245 -7.97 -26.51 17.25
CA VAL A 245 -8.68 -27.45 16.36
C VAL A 245 -9.49 -26.65 15.34
N GLY A 246 -9.82 -27.25 14.21
CA GLY A 246 -10.50 -26.53 13.16
C GLY A 246 -10.89 -27.39 11.97
N GLU A 247 -11.28 -26.67 10.93
CA GLU A 247 -11.66 -27.21 9.63
C GLU A 247 -10.75 -26.58 8.57
N GLY A 248 -10.31 -27.39 7.63
CA GLY A 248 -9.32 -27.02 6.63
C GLY A 248 -9.76 -27.33 5.22
N TRP A 249 -9.02 -26.76 4.28
CA TRP A 249 -9.14 -26.97 2.86
C TRP A 249 -7.73 -27.09 2.28
N TYR A 250 -7.54 -28.01 1.34
CA TYR A 250 -6.24 -28.22 0.68
C TYR A 250 -6.43 -28.30 -0.82
N ASN A 251 -5.47 -27.78 -1.57
CA ASN A 251 -5.46 -27.80 -3.03
C ASN A 251 -4.05 -27.97 -3.57
N ARG A 252 -3.96 -28.78 -4.62
CA ARG A 252 -2.75 -29.06 -5.37
C ARG A 252 -2.94 -28.55 -6.79
N GLU A 253 -2.06 -27.65 -7.22
CA GLU A 253 -2.16 -26.99 -8.52
C GLU A 253 -0.91 -27.19 -9.38
N PHE A 254 -1.14 -27.28 -10.68
CA PHE A 254 -0.13 -27.38 -11.73
C PHE A 254 -0.51 -26.50 -12.91
N ASP A 255 0.37 -25.59 -13.29
CA ASP A 255 0.18 -24.77 -14.48
C ASP A 255 0.68 -25.50 -15.73
N ALA A 256 -0.01 -25.34 -16.85
CA ALA A 256 0.47 -25.82 -18.14
C ALA A 256 1.70 -25.03 -18.64
N LEU A 257 2.47 -25.63 -19.56
CA LEU A 257 3.55 -24.94 -20.28
C LEU A 257 2.99 -23.74 -21.05
N LEU A 258 3.57 -22.55 -20.83
CA LEU A 258 3.10 -21.32 -21.46
C LEU A 258 3.70 -21.15 -22.86
N SER A 259 2.85 -21.00 -23.88
CA SER A 259 3.26 -20.49 -25.21
C SER A 259 3.50 -18.98 -25.17
N GLU A 260 4.18 -18.43 -26.19
CA GLU A 260 4.50 -17.00 -26.29
C GLU A 260 3.24 -16.11 -26.32
N ALA A 261 2.17 -16.58 -26.98
CA ALA A 261 0.85 -15.94 -26.96
C ALA A 261 0.14 -16.03 -25.59
N SER A 262 0.42 -17.08 -24.81
CA SER A 262 -0.23 -17.32 -23.50
C SER A 262 0.30 -16.42 -22.39
N ARG A 263 1.54 -15.91 -22.51
CA ARG A 263 2.11 -14.96 -21.53
C ARG A 263 1.38 -13.60 -21.52
N GLY A 264 0.90 -13.14 -22.68
CA GLY A 264 0.15 -11.88 -22.80
C GLY A 264 -1.31 -11.96 -22.36
N ALA A 265 -1.82 -13.16 -22.06
CA ALA A 265 -3.23 -13.43 -21.80
C ALA A 265 -3.51 -14.02 -20.41
N LEU A 266 -2.54 -14.01 -19.50
CA LEU A 266 -2.67 -14.54 -18.15
C LEU A 266 -3.84 -13.85 -17.43
N SER A 267 -4.91 -14.60 -17.22
CA SER A 267 -6.13 -14.12 -16.60
C SER A 267 -5.97 -14.25 -15.09
N ALA A 268 -6.14 -13.16 -14.33
CA ALA A 268 -6.11 -13.24 -12.87
C ALA A 268 -7.33 -14.05 -12.40
N CYS A 269 -7.14 -15.00 -11.49
CA CYS A 269 -8.25 -15.75 -10.89
C CYS A 269 -8.37 -15.34 -9.42
N ASN A 270 -9.52 -14.79 -9.06
CA ASN A 270 -9.93 -14.61 -7.68
C ASN A 270 -10.70 -15.87 -7.26
N TRP A 271 -10.54 -16.30 -6.02
CA TRP A 271 -11.24 -17.48 -5.57
C TRP A 271 -11.73 -17.40 -4.12
N LEU A 272 -12.78 -18.15 -3.83
CA LEU A 272 -13.38 -18.29 -2.51
C LEU A 272 -13.42 -19.78 -2.17
N SER A 273 -13.02 -20.16 -0.96
CA SER A 273 -13.34 -21.44 -0.33
C SER A 273 -14.29 -21.20 0.82
N LEU A 274 -15.46 -21.84 0.83
CA LEU A 274 -16.49 -21.64 1.84
C LEU A 274 -16.94 -22.96 2.45
N HIS A 275 -17.03 -22.99 3.77
CA HIS A 275 -17.70 -24.01 4.58
C HIS A 275 -19.02 -23.46 5.09
N LEU A 276 -20.10 -24.22 4.88
CA LEU A 276 -21.45 -23.85 5.29
C LEU A 276 -21.83 -24.63 6.56
N SER A 277 -22.61 -24.02 7.44
CA SER A 277 -23.06 -24.62 8.70
C SER A 277 -23.94 -25.87 8.55
N ASN A 278 -24.40 -26.18 7.33
CA ASN A 278 -25.12 -27.43 7.02
C ASN A 278 -24.19 -28.57 6.57
N GLY A 279 -22.86 -28.39 6.67
CA GLY A 279 -21.85 -29.37 6.27
C GLY A 279 -21.52 -29.39 4.78
N SER A 280 -22.12 -28.52 3.97
CA SER A 280 -21.78 -28.38 2.54
C SER A 280 -20.61 -27.41 2.36
N GLN A 281 -19.94 -27.48 1.21
CA GLN A 281 -18.83 -26.59 0.84
C GLN A 281 -19.09 -25.92 -0.50
N PHE A 282 -18.50 -24.75 -0.70
CA PHE A 282 -18.59 -24.06 -1.98
C PHE A 282 -17.29 -23.37 -2.34
N SER A 283 -16.71 -23.75 -3.48
CA SER A 283 -15.56 -23.05 -4.04
C SER A 283 -16.01 -22.20 -5.23
N ILE A 284 -15.69 -20.91 -5.26
CA ILE A 284 -16.06 -20.01 -6.36
C ILE A 284 -14.79 -19.49 -7.02
N PHE A 285 -14.76 -19.48 -8.34
CA PHE A 285 -13.67 -18.99 -9.17
C PHE A 285 -14.18 -17.87 -10.06
N ASN A 286 -13.57 -16.71 -9.93
CA ASN A 286 -13.83 -15.54 -10.76
C ASN A 286 -12.58 -15.22 -11.58
N VAL A 287 -12.59 -15.68 -12.83
CA VAL A 287 -11.54 -15.45 -13.81
C VAL A 287 -11.73 -14.06 -14.41
N MET A 288 -10.74 -13.22 -14.21
CA MET A 288 -10.70 -11.83 -14.65
C MET A 288 -9.84 -11.68 -15.91
N ASP A 289 -9.93 -10.53 -16.57
CA ASP A 289 -8.97 -10.13 -17.59
C ASP A 289 -7.56 -9.87 -17.02
N PHE A 290 -6.61 -9.59 -17.91
CA PHE A 290 -5.21 -9.42 -17.53
C PHE A 290 -5.01 -8.23 -16.59
N GLU A 291 -5.84 -7.19 -16.66
CA GLU A 291 -5.77 -6.02 -15.77
C GLU A 291 -6.62 -6.19 -14.50
N ALA A 292 -7.26 -7.34 -14.30
CA ALA A 292 -8.24 -7.63 -13.24
C ALA A 292 -9.40 -6.61 -13.14
N THR A 293 -9.80 -6.01 -14.26
CA THR A 293 -10.89 -5.03 -14.32
C THR A 293 -12.24 -5.63 -14.68
N LYS A 294 -12.25 -6.75 -15.41
CA LYS A 294 -13.48 -7.38 -15.92
C LYS A 294 -13.49 -8.87 -15.68
N THR A 295 -14.60 -9.39 -15.15
CA THR A 295 -14.87 -10.83 -15.10
C THR A 295 -15.03 -11.37 -16.53
N LYS A 296 -14.17 -12.32 -16.90
CA LYS A 296 -14.31 -13.13 -18.11
C LYS A 296 -15.22 -14.33 -17.88
N LYS A 297 -15.10 -14.98 -16.72
CA LYS A 297 -15.85 -16.19 -16.37
C LYS A 297 -15.99 -16.32 -14.87
N CYS A 298 -17.18 -16.67 -14.40
CA CYS A 298 -17.44 -17.04 -13.01
C CYS A 298 -18.04 -18.44 -12.98
N PHE A 299 -17.49 -19.32 -12.14
CA PHE A 299 -18.03 -20.66 -11.92
C PHE A 299 -17.69 -21.12 -10.51
N GLY A 300 -18.33 -22.16 -10.02
CA GLY A 300 -18.06 -22.71 -8.71
C GLY A 300 -18.37 -24.18 -8.60
N VAL A 301 -17.84 -24.82 -7.57
CA VAL A 301 -18.07 -26.23 -7.26
C VAL A 301 -18.69 -26.30 -5.87
N TYR A 302 -19.97 -26.67 -5.84
CA TYR A 302 -20.75 -26.89 -4.62
C TYR A 302 -20.70 -28.36 -4.25
N THR A 303 -20.17 -28.68 -3.08
CA THR A 303 -20.07 -30.05 -2.58
C THR A 303 -21.05 -30.26 -1.44
N SER A 304 -21.90 -31.27 -1.55
CA SER A 304 -22.85 -31.66 -0.51
C SER A 304 -22.98 -33.18 -0.48
N ASN A 305 -22.96 -33.79 0.71
CA ASN A 305 -23.05 -35.24 0.91
C ASN A 305 -22.04 -36.04 0.04
N GLY A 306 -20.81 -35.52 -0.12
CA GLY A 306 -19.76 -36.15 -0.92
C GLY A 306 -19.97 -36.11 -2.43
N LYS A 307 -20.93 -35.32 -2.94
CA LYS A 307 -21.15 -35.08 -4.37
C LYS A 307 -20.85 -33.63 -4.72
N GLY A 308 -20.09 -33.41 -5.79
CA GLY A 308 -19.77 -32.09 -6.32
C GLY A 308 -20.73 -31.72 -7.46
N HIS A 309 -21.18 -30.47 -7.46
CA HIS A 309 -22.03 -29.88 -8.47
C HIS A 309 -21.36 -28.63 -9.03
N ILE A 310 -21.19 -28.55 -10.35
CA ILE A 310 -20.64 -27.36 -11.00
C ILE A 310 -21.77 -26.34 -11.19
N CYS A 311 -21.56 -25.13 -10.67
CA CYS A 311 -22.46 -24.00 -10.81
C CYS A 311 -21.83 -22.96 -11.74
N THR A 312 -22.58 -22.50 -12.74
CA THR A 312 -22.14 -21.44 -13.68
C THR A 312 -23.04 -20.21 -13.62
N ASP A 313 -24.16 -20.29 -12.91
CA ASP A 313 -25.16 -19.24 -12.71
C ASP A 313 -24.90 -18.45 -11.41
N ILE A 314 -23.66 -18.03 -11.20
CA ILE A 314 -23.24 -17.30 -10.00
C ILE A 314 -23.26 -15.80 -10.28
N SER A 315 -24.07 -15.04 -9.53
CA SER A 315 -23.96 -13.58 -9.50
C SER A 315 -23.21 -13.14 -8.24
N LEU A 316 -22.18 -12.30 -8.42
CA LEU A 316 -21.35 -11.73 -7.36
C LEU A 316 -21.37 -10.20 -7.50
N GLU A 317 -21.86 -9.53 -6.47
CA GLU A 317 -21.96 -8.06 -6.41
C GLU A 317 -21.13 -7.52 -5.23
N ILE A 318 -20.24 -6.57 -5.50
CA ILE A 318 -19.43 -5.91 -4.47
C ILE A 318 -20.23 -4.72 -3.91
N GLU A 319 -20.65 -4.82 -2.66
CA GLU A 319 -21.44 -3.79 -1.96
C GLU A 319 -20.54 -2.71 -1.33
N ASN A 320 -19.36 -3.10 -0.84
CA ASN A 320 -18.43 -2.18 -0.19
C ASN A 320 -16.97 -2.56 -0.47
N LYS A 321 -16.08 -1.58 -0.31
CA LYS A 321 -14.65 -1.71 -0.56
C LYS A 321 -13.84 -1.21 0.64
N TRP A 322 -12.63 -1.73 0.76
CA TRP A 322 -11.62 -1.24 1.70
C TRP A 322 -10.37 -0.81 0.92
N VAL A 323 -9.72 0.26 1.38
CA VAL A 323 -8.46 0.74 0.82
C VAL A 323 -7.36 0.53 1.85
N SER A 324 -6.31 -0.20 1.47
CA SER A 324 -5.12 -0.36 2.31
C SER A 324 -4.37 0.96 2.41
N LEU A 325 -4.03 1.43 3.61
CA LEU A 325 -3.15 2.58 3.80
C LEU A 325 -1.66 2.25 3.64
N ALA A 326 -1.31 0.96 3.60
CA ALA A 326 0.07 0.54 3.39
C ALA A 326 0.46 0.64 1.91
N THR A 327 -0.50 0.40 1.01
CA THR A 327 -0.28 0.23 -0.44
C THR A 327 -1.25 1.03 -1.31
N PHE A 328 -2.33 1.61 -0.73
CA PHE A 328 -3.44 2.27 -1.45
C PHE A 328 -4.18 1.37 -2.45
N MET A 329 -4.07 0.06 -2.28
CA MET A 329 -4.84 -0.93 -3.01
C MET A 329 -6.27 -1.01 -2.50
N THR A 330 -7.22 -1.24 -3.41
CA THR A 330 -8.64 -1.36 -3.07
C THR A 330 -9.08 -2.81 -3.16
N TYR A 331 -9.74 -3.31 -2.12
CA TYR A 331 -10.23 -4.69 -2.02
C TYR A 331 -11.74 -4.72 -1.76
N PRO A 332 -12.46 -5.76 -2.21
CA PRO A 332 -13.84 -5.99 -1.77
C PRO A 332 -13.88 -6.20 -0.26
N SER A 333 -14.76 -5.50 0.44
CA SER A 333 -14.99 -5.71 1.87
C SER A 333 -16.37 -6.31 2.16
N HIS A 334 -17.35 -6.10 1.29
CA HIS A 334 -18.67 -6.71 1.43
C HIS A 334 -19.17 -7.09 0.05
N PHE A 335 -19.72 -8.29 -0.08
CA PHE A 335 -20.30 -8.75 -1.34
C PHE A 335 -21.49 -9.67 -1.12
N SER A 336 -22.45 -9.57 -2.04
CA SER A 336 -23.62 -10.42 -2.15
C SER A 336 -23.41 -11.45 -3.24
N VAL A 337 -23.71 -12.72 -2.92
CA VAL A 337 -23.60 -13.83 -3.86
C VAL A 337 -24.94 -14.55 -3.95
N ASN A 338 -25.35 -14.86 -5.17
CA ASN A 338 -26.58 -15.61 -5.44
C ASN A 338 -26.33 -16.68 -6.50
N VAL A 339 -26.81 -17.89 -6.24
CA VAL A 339 -26.65 -19.08 -7.08
C VAL A 339 -27.99 -19.79 -7.18
N PRO A 340 -28.84 -19.43 -8.16
CA PRO A 340 -30.19 -19.96 -8.31
C PRO A 340 -30.26 -21.49 -8.42
N SER A 341 -29.33 -22.12 -9.13
CA SER A 341 -29.31 -23.57 -9.41
C SER A 341 -29.29 -24.45 -8.16
N ILE A 342 -28.79 -23.92 -7.04
CA ILE A 342 -28.74 -24.60 -5.74
C ILE A 342 -29.52 -23.85 -4.65
N GLY A 343 -30.29 -22.82 -5.03
CA GLY A 343 -31.07 -21.99 -4.11
C GLY A 343 -30.23 -21.32 -3.02
N LEU A 344 -28.96 -20.99 -3.32
CA LEU A 344 -28.00 -20.41 -2.37
C LEU A 344 -27.93 -18.90 -2.55
N ASN A 345 -28.14 -18.15 -1.48
CA ASN A 345 -27.99 -16.70 -1.44
C ASN A 345 -27.29 -16.31 -0.15
N PHE A 346 -26.26 -15.48 -0.19
CA PHE A 346 -25.56 -15.05 1.02
C PHE A 346 -24.82 -13.74 0.84
N LYS A 347 -24.49 -13.12 1.98
CA LYS A 347 -23.55 -12.01 2.08
C LYS A 347 -22.26 -12.46 2.76
N LEU A 348 -21.12 -12.01 2.26
CA LEU A 348 -19.79 -12.27 2.82
C LEU A 348 -19.05 -10.95 3.08
N PHE A 349 -18.20 -10.97 4.10
CA PHE A 349 -17.27 -9.91 4.44
C PHE A 349 -16.02 -10.48 5.14
N PRO A 350 -14.85 -9.84 5.04
CA PRO A 350 -13.68 -10.18 5.82
C PRO A 350 -13.96 -10.14 7.32
N THR A 351 -13.33 -11.03 8.09
CA THR A 351 -13.37 -10.98 9.56
C THR A 351 -12.83 -9.65 10.10
N PHE A 352 -11.79 -9.12 9.46
CA PHE A 352 -11.36 -7.72 9.51
C PHE A 352 -10.68 -7.37 8.18
N ASN A 353 -10.57 -6.09 7.84
CA ASN A 353 -10.15 -5.69 6.50
C ASN A 353 -8.64 -5.86 6.22
N ALA A 354 -7.79 -5.71 7.24
CA ALA A 354 -6.34 -5.62 7.09
C ALA A 354 -5.65 -6.99 6.88
N GLN A 355 -6.08 -7.73 5.85
CA GLN A 355 -5.56 -9.07 5.48
C GLN A 355 -4.89 -9.05 4.09
N GLU A 356 -4.24 -7.93 3.76
CA GLU A 356 -3.42 -7.77 2.56
C GLU A 356 -2.07 -8.51 2.72
N PHE A 357 -1.67 -9.24 1.68
CA PHE A 357 -0.40 -9.94 1.57
C PHE A 357 0.47 -9.30 0.50
N ALA A 358 1.55 -8.65 0.93
CA ALA A 358 2.40 -7.80 0.10
C ALA A 358 3.74 -8.47 -0.24
N THR A 359 3.79 -9.34 -1.26
CA THR A 359 4.99 -10.13 -1.63
C THR A 359 5.50 -9.86 -3.04
N VAL A 360 6.83 -9.90 -3.19
CA VAL A 360 7.51 -9.86 -4.50
C VAL A 360 7.23 -11.07 -5.39
N LEU A 361 6.68 -12.18 -4.85
CA LEU A 361 6.40 -13.42 -5.59
C LEU A 361 5.31 -13.28 -6.65
N MET A 362 4.48 -12.24 -6.56
CA MET A 362 3.37 -12.02 -7.49
C MET A 362 3.61 -10.79 -8.35
N THR A 363 3.28 -10.88 -9.65
CA THR A 363 3.22 -9.72 -10.53
C THR A 363 2.24 -8.68 -9.95
N GLY A 364 2.72 -7.47 -9.67
CA GLY A 364 1.94 -6.44 -8.96
C GLY A 364 2.16 -6.40 -7.45
N GLY A 365 2.88 -7.35 -6.85
CA GLY A 365 3.45 -7.23 -5.51
C GLY A 365 2.50 -7.32 -4.31
N VAL A 366 1.17 -7.40 -4.52
CA VAL A 366 0.16 -7.32 -3.44
C VAL A 366 -1.15 -8.03 -3.80
N PHE A 367 -1.68 -8.86 -2.92
CA PHE A 367 -3.01 -9.48 -3.04
C PHE A 367 -3.70 -9.52 -1.67
N PHE A 368 -4.97 -9.89 -1.64
CA PHE A 368 -5.69 -10.17 -0.40
C PHE A 368 -5.83 -11.68 -0.26
N GLU A 369 -5.51 -12.18 0.93
CA GLU A 369 -5.64 -13.60 1.29
C GLU A 369 -6.10 -13.67 2.73
N GLY A 370 -7.39 -13.81 2.93
CA GLY A 370 -7.96 -13.55 4.25
C GLY A 370 -9.25 -14.30 4.56
N CYS A 371 -9.49 -14.46 5.85
CA CYS A 371 -10.70 -15.08 6.39
C CYS A 371 -11.92 -14.20 6.11
N VAL A 372 -12.95 -14.83 5.55
CA VAL A 372 -14.27 -14.26 5.33
C VAL A 372 -15.34 -15.01 6.12
N VAL A 373 -16.38 -14.29 6.52
CA VAL A 373 -17.55 -14.84 7.19
C VAL A 373 -18.82 -14.27 6.57
N GLY A 374 -19.91 -15.02 6.69
CA GLY A 374 -21.16 -14.64 6.04
C GLY A 374 -22.37 -15.31 6.62
N LYS A 375 -23.52 -14.81 6.18
CA LYS A 375 -24.85 -15.35 6.49
C LYS A 375 -25.70 -15.34 5.23
N GLY A 376 -26.56 -16.32 5.12
CA GLY A 376 -27.43 -16.47 3.96
C GLY A 376 -28.43 -17.59 4.13
N THR A 377 -28.96 -18.06 3.01
CA THR A 377 -29.93 -19.15 2.95
C THR A 377 -29.58 -20.15 1.86
N VAL A 378 -29.85 -21.43 2.11
CA VAL A 378 -29.90 -22.50 1.09
C VAL A 378 -31.32 -23.03 1.08
N ASN A 379 -32.01 -22.93 -0.05
CA ASN A 379 -33.41 -23.35 -0.21
C ASN A 379 -34.32 -22.80 0.92
N GLY A 380 -34.11 -21.53 1.29
CA GLY A 380 -34.85 -20.84 2.36
C GLY A 380 -34.39 -21.16 3.79
N SER A 381 -33.48 -22.12 4.01
CA SER A 381 -32.94 -22.43 5.35
C SER A 381 -31.71 -21.60 5.66
N ASN A 382 -31.66 -20.98 6.85
CA ASN A 382 -30.55 -20.13 7.27
C ASN A 382 -29.22 -20.91 7.36
N ILE A 383 -28.15 -20.31 6.87
CA ILE A 383 -26.79 -20.82 6.94
C ILE A 383 -25.81 -19.75 7.39
N ILE A 384 -24.73 -20.19 8.04
CA ILE A 384 -23.53 -19.39 8.30
C ILE A 384 -22.44 -19.92 7.38
N LEU A 385 -21.67 -18.99 6.79
CA LEU A 385 -20.53 -19.29 5.94
C LEU A 385 -19.25 -18.81 6.60
N ARG A 386 -18.20 -19.59 6.45
CA ARG A 386 -16.82 -19.25 6.85
C ARG A 386 -15.87 -19.73 5.79
N GLY A 387 -14.74 -19.06 5.61
CA GLY A 387 -13.86 -19.42 4.53
C GLY A 387 -12.74 -18.44 4.28
N PHE A 388 -12.15 -18.54 3.10
CA PHE A 388 -11.08 -17.67 2.63
C PHE A 388 -11.44 -17.02 1.30
N LEU A 389 -10.96 -15.80 1.12
CA LEU A 389 -10.95 -15.06 -0.13
C LEU A 389 -9.51 -14.81 -0.54
N GLU A 390 -9.16 -15.25 -1.75
CA GLU A 390 -8.00 -14.75 -2.49
C GLU A 390 -8.50 -13.73 -3.52
N HIS A 391 -7.99 -12.51 -3.43
CA HIS A 391 -8.28 -11.45 -4.38
C HIS A 391 -6.99 -10.84 -4.91
N LYS A 392 -6.69 -11.10 -6.19
CA LYS A 392 -5.54 -10.55 -6.89
C LYS A 392 -5.89 -9.16 -7.40
N ASN A 393 -5.02 -8.21 -7.08
CA ASN A 393 -5.08 -6.88 -7.65
C ASN A 393 -3.84 -6.60 -8.49
N TYR A 394 -3.99 -5.70 -9.47
CA TYR A 394 -2.87 -5.04 -10.12
C TYR A 394 -2.70 -3.63 -9.54
N ILE A 395 -1.44 -3.21 -9.36
CA ILE A 395 -1.13 -1.87 -8.86
C ILE A 395 -1.80 -0.84 -9.80
N PRO A 396 -2.75 -0.03 -9.32
CA PRO A 396 -3.52 0.89 -10.16
C PRO A 396 -2.78 2.18 -10.48
N TYR A 397 -1.52 2.29 -10.05
CA TYR A 397 -0.68 3.45 -10.21
C TYR A 397 0.68 3.05 -10.78
N SER A 398 1.10 3.77 -11.81
CA SER A 398 2.42 3.59 -12.43
C SER A 398 3.37 4.71 -11.99
N GLU A 399 2.85 5.93 -11.91
CA GLU A 399 3.62 7.10 -11.50
C GLU A 399 3.21 7.56 -10.10
N PRO A 400 4.08 8.29 -9.37
CA PRO A 400 3.74 8.80 -8.04
C PRO A 400 2.52 9.72 -8.03
N LYS A 401 2.24 10.38 -9.17
CA LYS A 401 1.04 11.22 -9.38
C LYS A 401 -0.26 10.40 -9.33
N ASP A 402 -0.26 9.19 -9.87
CA ASP A 402 -1.43 8.30 -9.84
C ASP A 402 -1.73 7.88 -8.40
N LEU A 403 -0.69 7.49 -7.65
CA LEU A 403 -0.79 7.17 -6.23
C LEU A 403 -1.33 8.36 -5.43
N LEU A 404 -0.82 9.56 -5.72
CA LEU A 404 -1.27 10.78 -5.06
C LEU A 404 -2.75 11.06 -5.31
N ASN A 405 -3.24 10.83 -6.52
CA ASN A 405 -4.65 11.00 -6.86
C ASN A 405 -5.54 10.00 -6.09
N ILE A 406 -5.11 8.73 -6.00
CA ILE A 406 -5.83 7.69 -5.26
C ILE A 406 -5.86 8.02 -3.76
N ALA A 407 -4.72 8.39 -3.18
CA ALA A 407 -4.62 8.80 -1.79
C ALA A 407 -5.51 10.03 -1.52
N SER A 408 -5.44 11.06 -2.38
CA SER A 408 -6.24 12.27 -2.24
C SER A 408 -7.73 11.97 -2.26
N LYS A 409 -8.18 11.10 -3.18
CA LYS A 409 -9.59 10.65 -3.21
C LYS A 409 -10.00 9.98 -1.90
N TYR A 410 -9.20 9.01 -1.43
CA TYR A 410 -9.47 8.31 -0.16
C TYR A 410 -9.57 9.30 1.03
N ILE A 411 -8.66 10.27 1.08
CA ILE A 411 -8.61 11.26 2.16
C ILE A 411 -9.82 12.19 2.11
N HIS A 412 -10.23 12.64 0.93
CA HIS A 412 -11.44 13.46 0.78
C HIS A 412 -12.71 12.67 1.13
N ASP A 413 -12.81 11.40 0.75
CA ASP A 413 -13.93 10.53 1.13
C ASP A 413 -13.98 10.36 2.66
N THR A 414 -12.83 10.13 3.30
CA THR A 414 -12.70 10.04 4.76
C THR A 414 -13.09 11.34 5.46
N LEU A 415 -12.60 12.48 4.97
CA LEU A 415 -12.98 13.81 5.46
C LEU A 415 -14.47 14.10 5.30
N SER A 416 -15.11 13.58 4.26
CA SER A 416 -16.56 13.73 4.04
C SER A 416 -17.40 13.01 5.07
N GLN A 417 -16.85 11.98 5.71
CA GLN A 417 -17.50 11.29 6.80
C GLN A 417 -17.25 11.99 8.14
N LEU A 418 -16.02 12.48 8.37
CA LEU A 418 -15.60 13.08 9.65
C LEU A 418 -15.90 14.59 9.75
N TYR A 419 -16.09 15.26 8.62
CA TYR A 419 -16.44 16.68 8.52
C TYR A 419 -17.48 16.85 7.39
N PRO A 420 -18.76 16.54 7.68
CA PRO A 420 -19.78 16.40 6.64
C PRO A 420 -20.35 17.76 6.18
N LEU A 421 -20.87 17.82 4.95
CA LEU A 421 -21.62 18.97 4.43
C LEU A 421 -22.96 19.18 5.15
N LYS A 422 -23.57 18.10 5.62
CA LYS A 422 -24.82 18.10 6.38
C LYS A 422 -24.66 17.14 7.56
N ALA A 423 -24.99 17.61 8.75
CA ALA A 423 -24.95 16.83 9.98
C ALA A 423 -26.36 16.73 10.59
N THR A 424 -26.62 15.65 11.32
CA THR A 424 -27.82 15.53 12.16
C THR A 424 -27.60 16.31 13.46
N ASP A 425 -28.69 16.64 14.17
CA ASP A 425 -28.58 17.27 15.49
C ASP A 425 -27.76 16.41 16.46
N ALA A 426 -27.97 15.08 16.45
CA ALA A 426 -27.20 14.14 17.26
C ALA A 426 -25.70 14.19 16.93
N TRP A 427 -25.36 14.21 15.64
CA TRP A 427 -23.96 14.33 15.22
C TRP A 427 -23.36 15.66 15.71
N LEU A 428 -24.06 16.78 15.57
CA LEU A 428 -23.56 18.08 16.06
C LEU A 428 -23.41 18.14 17.58
N GLN A 429 -24.31 17.50 18.32
CA GLN A 429 -24.21 17.39 19.79
C GLN A 429 -22.91 16.68 20.18
N ASP A 430 -22.64 15.53 19.58
CA ASP A 430 -21.50 14.69 19.93
C ASP A 430 -20.16 15.23 19.39
N ASN A 431 -20.18 15.92 18.24
CA ASN A 431 -18.97 16.26 17.49
C ASN A 431 -18.59 17.75 17.51
N VAL A 432 -19.52 18.65 17.83
CA VAL A 432 -19.27 20.11 17.79
C VAL A 432 -19.62 20.78 19.11
N LEU A 433 -20.82 20.53 19.63
CA LEU A 433 -21.33 21.23 20.81
C LEU A 433 -20.73 20.67 22.11
N GLY A 434 -20.49 19.35 22.16
CA GLY A 434 -19.92 18.67 23.31
C GLY A 434 -20.67 19.00 24.60
N HIS A 435 -19.94 19.46 25.62
CA HIS A 435 -20.51 19.85 26.91
C HIS A 435 -21.52 21.01 26.85
N TYR A 436 -21.58 21.74 25.74
CA TYR A 436 -22.51 22.85 25.51
C TYR A 436 -23.72 22.42 24.68
N ALA A 437 -23.97 21.12 24.54
CA ALA A 437 -25.16 20.55 23.93
C ALA A 437 -26.42 20.80 24.80
N PHE A 438 -26.89 22.05 24.85
CA PHE A 438 -28.20 22.41 25.37
C PHE A 438 -29.28 22.19 24.30
N PRO A 439 -30.58 22.17 24.64
CA PRO A 439 -31.66 22.11 23.65
C PRO A 439 -31.49 23.23 22.62
N ASN A 440 -30.91 22.87 21.48
CA ASN A 440 -30.48 23.83 20.48
C ASN A 440 -31.72 24.30 19.70
N LYS A 441 -31.99 25.61 19.70
CA LYS A 441 -33.05 26.22 18.88
C LYS A 441 -32.56 26.59 17.48
N ILE A 442 -31.26 26.45 17.21
CA ILE A 442 -30.66 26.70 15.91
C ILE A 442 -30.70 25.40 15.10
N PRO A 443 -31.35 25.39 13.93
CA PRO A 443 -31.35 24.24 13.04
C PRO A 443 -29.93 23.79 12.62
N ALA A 444 -29.69 22.47 12.57
CA ALA A 444 -28.40 21.88 12.19
C ALA A 444 -27.85 22.40 10.85
N ASP A 445 -28.72 22.62 9.86
CA ASP A 445 -28.34 23.14 8.55
C ASP A 445 -27.70 24.53 8.66
N LYS A 446 -28.13 25.37 9.61
CA LYS A 446 -27.52 26.70 9.83
C LYS A 446 -26.12 26.61 10.42
N ILE A 447 -25.85 25.61 11.27
CA ILE A 447 -24.49 25.34 11.77
C ILE A 447 -23.62 24.84 10.62
N CYS A 448 -24.12 23.90 9.81
CA CYS A 448 -23.39 23.40 8.66
C CYS A 448 -23.10 24.50 7.62
N GLU A 449 -24.08 25.36 7.30
CA GLU A 449 -23.91 26.48 6.35
C GLU A 449 -22.83 27.48 6.79
N THR A 450 -22.67 27.71 8.10
CA THR A 450 -21.77 28.74 8.63
C THR A 450 -20.38 28.22 8.97
N LEU A 451 -20.26 26.96 9.40
CA LEU A 451 -19.00 26.37 9.86
C LEU A 451 -18.41 25.38 8.85
N PHE A 452 -19.26 24.55 8.22
CA PHE A 452 -18.79 23.43 7.42
C PHE A 452 -18.73 23.76 5.94
N LEU A 453 -19.80 24.36 5.40
CA LEU A 453 -19.90 24.69 3.98
C LEU A 453 -18.71 25.50 3.46
N PRO A 454 -18.18 26.55 4.13
CA PRO A 454 -17.03 27.28 3.61
C PRO A 454 -15.76 26.43 3.49
N VAL A 455 -15.51 25.54 4.47
CA VAL A 455 -14.37 24.62 4.47
C VAL A 455 -14.55 23.55 3.39
N ARG A 456 -15.75 22.96 3.33
CA ARG A 456 -16.13 21.95 2.34
C ARG A 456 -16.04 22.46 0.91
N SER A 457 -16.45 23.70 0.67
CA SER A 457 -16.31 24.37 -0.62
C SER A 457 -14.87 24.41 -1.12
N LEU A 458 -13.85 24.38 -0.24
CA LEU A 458 -12.45 24.27 -0.64
C LEU A 458 -11.97 22.80 -0.74
N ILE A 459 -12.37 21.93 0.19
CA ILE A 459 -12.03 20.49 0.17
C ILE A 459 -12.55 19.84 -1.11
N ASP A 460 -13.80 20.12 -1.47
CA ASP A 460 -14.50 19.47 -2.57
C ASP A 460 -14.00 19.90 -3.96
N ARG A 461 -13.15 20.94 -4.01
CA ARG A 461 -12.39 21.32 -5.23
C ARG A 461 -11.18 20.42 -5.48
N GLY A 462 -10.96 19.41 -4.65
CA GLY A 462 -9.82 18.51 -4.72
C GLY A 462 -8.58 19.11 -4.07
N GLY A 463 -7.45 18.43 -4.17
CA GLY A 463 -6.23 18.74 -3.44
C GLY A 463 -5.21 17.64 -3.66
N LYS A 464 -3.92 17.94 -3.47
CA LYS A 464 -2.85 16.95 -3.65
C LYS A 464 -2.66 16.06 -2.42
N SER A 465 -3.12 16.47 -1.23
CA SER A 465 -3.09 15.71 0.03
C SER A 465 -1.76 14.99 0.34
N TRP A 466 -0.63 15.57 -0.10
CA TRP A 466 0.67 14.91 -0.04
C TRP A 466 1.19 14.73 1.39
N ARG A 467 0.83 15.65 2.29
CA ARG A 467 1.18 15.58 3.71
C ARG A 467 0.52 14.38 4.40
N SER A 468 -0.72 14.09 4.02
CA SER A 468 -1.44 12.91 4.49
C SER A 468 -0.87 11.62 3.89
N LEU A 469 -0.48 11.60 2.61
CA LEU A 469 0.23 10.45 2.03
C LEU A 469 1.56 10.19 2.75
N LEU A 470 2.32 11.25 3.08
CA LEU A 470 3.53 11.13 3.88
C LEU A 470 3.24 10.49 5.24
N LEU A 471 2.22 10.98 5.96
CA LEU A 471 1.83 10.43 7.26
C LEU A 471 1.44 8.95 7.16
N ALA A 472 0.62 8.56 6.18
CA ALA A 472 0.23 7.17 5.95
C ALA A 472 1.44 6.27 5.70
N SER A 473 2.37 6.75 4.88
CA SER A 473 3.60 6.03 4.52
C SER A 473 4.54 5.90 5.72
N CYS A 474 4.69 6.94 6.54
CA CYS A 474 5.45 6.88 7.78
C CYS A 474 4.85 5.85 8.76
N CYS A 475 3.54 5.90 9.01
CA CYS A 475 2.88 4.99 9.94
C CYS A 475 3.08 3.51 9.54
N ASN A 476 2.88 3.18 8.26
CA ASN A 476 3.00 1.80 7.78
C ASN A 476 4.46 1.38 7.52
N ALA A 477 5.40 2.30 7.32
CA ALA A 477 6.83 1.98 7.28
C ALA A 477 7.39 1.68 8.69
N LEU A 478 6.89 2.38 9.72
CA LEU A 478 7.29 2.20 11.12
C LEU A 478 6.64 0.98 11.78
N SER A 479 5.45 0.60 11.32
CA SER A 479 4.70 -0.51 11.91
C SER A 479 5.15 -1.87 11.34
N GLN A 480 5.11 -2.89 12.19
CA GLN A 480 5.29 -4.29 11.77
C GLN A 480 4.01 -4.88 11.16
N ASP A 481 2.86 -4.35 11.58
CA ASP A 481 1.53 -4.67 11.07
C ASP A 481 0.96 -3.50 10.28
N TYR A 482 -0.15 -3.74 9.58
CA TYR A 482 -0.99 -2.68 9.04
C TYR A 482 -1.36 -1.67 10.14
N PHE A 483 -1.21 -0.38 9.85
CA PHE A 483 -1.57 0.69 10.76
C PHE A 483 -2.67 1.57 10.16
N ASN A 484 -3.86 1.52 10.78
CA ASN A 484 -4.96 2.39 10.41
C ASN A 484 -4.75 3.80 11.00
N CYS A 485 -4.46 4.77 10.13
CA CYS A 485 -4.29 6.18 10.52
C CYS A 485 -5.29 7.12 9.83
N SER A 486 -6.42 6.61 9.32
CA SER A 486 -7.38 7.40 8.51
C SER A 486 -7.82 8.71 9.16
N SER A 487 -8.12 8.68 10.47
CA SER A 487 -8.52 9.88 11.23
C SER A 487 -7.42 10.95 11.26
N PHE A 488 -6.16 10.54 11.39
CA PHE A 488 -5.01 11.44 11.34
C PHE A 488 -4.71 11.95 9.93
N LEU A 489 -5.05 11.19 8.89
CA LEU A 489 -4.97 11.68 7.50
C LEU A 489 -5.97 12.81 7.26
N ALA A 490 -7.18 12.68 7.82
CA ALA A 490 -8.21 13.71 7.79
C ALA A 490 -7.79 14.94 8.61
N MET A 491 -7.27 14.77 9.84
CA MET A 491 -6.69 15.86 10.63
C MET A 491 -5.64 16.64 9.82
N THR A 492 -4.74 15.94 9.15
CA THR A 492 -3.64 16.55 8.38
C THR A 492 -4.14 17.45 7.26
N GLU A 493 -5.09 16.97 6.45
CA GLU A 493 -5.64 17.75 5.33
C GLU A 493 -6.59 18.85 5.85
N LEU A 494 -7.33 18.63 6.93
CA LEU A 494 -8.18 19.66 7.55
C LEU A 494 -7.34 20.83 8.07
N LEU A 495 -6.23 20.57 8.76
CA LEU A 495 -5.27 21.59 9.18
C LEU A 495 -4.72 22.37 7.98
N HIS A 496 -4.35 21.66 6.92
CA HIS A 496 -3.83 22.30 5.71
C HIS A 496 -4.87 23.20 5.05
N VAL A 497 -6.11 22.72 4.88
CA VAL A 497 -7.21 23.50 4.31
C VAL A 497 -7.52 24.73 5.16
N GLY A 498 -7.58 24.59 6.49
CA GLY A 498 -7.72 25.71 7.41
C GLY A 498 -6.64 26.77 7.19
N SER A 499 -5.38 26.35 7.09
CA SER A 499 -4.26 27.26 6.80
C SER A 499 -4.38 27.95 5.44
N LEU A 500 -4.84 27.25 4.40
CA LEU A 500 -5.03 27.83 3.08
C LEU A 500 -6.11 28.92 3.07
N ILE A 501 -7.22 28.72 3.80
CA ILE A 501 -8.29 29.72 3.89
C ILE A 501 -7.79 31.02 4.52
N ILE A 502 -6.98 30.91 5.58
CA ILE A 502 -6.40 32.07 6.27
C ILE A 502 -5.29 32.72 5.43
N ASP A 503 -4.42 31.92 4.83
CA ASP A 503 -3.35 32.35 3.92
C ASP A 503 -3.92 33.12 2.71
N ASP A 504 -5.01 32.62 2.11
CA ASP A 504 -5.70 33.30 1.00
C ASP A 504 -6.15 34.72 1.36
N ILE A 505 -6.56 34.96 2.62
CA ILE A 505 -6.93 36.30 3.10
C ILE A 505 -5.69 37.18 3.25
N GLN A 506 -4.63 36.64 3.86
CA GLN A 506 -3.38 37.35 4.12
C GLN A 506 -2.70 37.80 2.81
N ASP A 507 -2.75 36.95 1.79
CA ASP A 507 -2.16 37.19 0.48
C ASP A 507 -3.12 37.92 -0.50
N ASN A 508 -4.36 38.23 -0.10
CA ASN A 508 -5.41 38.76 -0.97
C ASN A 508 -5.64 37.92 -2.25
N SER A 509 -5.52 36.60 -2.13
CA SER A 509 -5.65 35.66 -3.24
C SER A 509 -7.07 35.67 -3.81
N LEU A 510 -7.19 35.74 -5.14
CA LEU A 510 -8.52 35.74 -5.80
C LEU A 510 -9.03 34.32 -6.11
N VAL A 511 -8.13 33.39 -6.41
CA VAL A 511 -8.46 32.05 -6.90
C VAL A 511 -7.63 30.97 -6.19
N ARG A 512 -8.29 29.88 -5.80
CA ARG A 512 -7.68 28.68 -5.20
C ARG A 512 -8.38 27.42 -5.73
N ARG A 513 -7.58 26.46 -6.19
CA ARG A 513 -8.04 25.16 -6.73
C ARG A 513 -9.12 25.34 -7.83
N GLY A 514 -8.91 26.31 -8.72
CA GLY A 514 -9.82 26.62 -9.85
C GLY A 514 -11.08 27.42 -9.50
N GLY A 515 -11.35 27.72 -8.22
CA GLY A 515 -12.52 28.50 -7.78
C GLY A 515 -12.14 29.77 -7.01
N LYS A 516 -13.12 30.65 -6.73
CA LYS A 516 -12.92 31.87 -5.93
C LYS A 516 -12.43 31.53 -4.53
N CYS A 517 -11.48 32.28 -3.97
CA CYS A 517 -11.06 32.05 -2.59
C CYS A 517 -12.24 32.20 -1.61
N ILE A 518 -12.18 31.47 -0.49
CA ILE A 518 -13.32 31.36 0.44
C ILE A 518 -13.76 32.73 0.99
N HIS A 519 -12.83 33.66 1.21
CA HIS A 519 -13.15 35.01 1.67
C HIS A 519 -13.84 35.88 0.60
N ILE A 520 -13.67 35.57 -0.68
CA ILE A 520 -14.39 36.22 -1.78
C ILE A 520 -15.82 35.68 -1.88
N GLU A 521 -16.00 34.38 -1.62
CA GLU A 521 -17.29 33.71 -1.78
C GLU A 521 -18.20 33.87 -0.55
N TYR A 522 -17.64 33.81 0.67
CA TYR A 522 -18.39 33.81 1.93
C TYR A 522 -18.12 35.05 2.81
N GLY A 523 -17.24 35.95 2.36
CA GLY A 523 -16.80 37.12 3.10
C GLY A 523 -15.67 36.81 4.10
N ILE A 524 -14.88 37.85 4.41
CA ILE A 524 -13.72 37.75 5.31
C ILE A 524 -14.10 37.21 6.71
N PRO A 525 -15.15 37.71 7.40
CA PRO A 525 -15.48 37.22 8.74
C PRO A 525 -15.78 35.71 8.79
N THR A 526 -16.58 35.23 7.83
CA THR A 526 -16.91 33.80 7.71
C THR A 526 -15.68 32.96 7.41
N ALA A 527 -14.83 33.42 6.50
CA ALA A 527 -13.62 32.70 6.13
C ALA A 527 -12.62 32.59 7.29
N ILE A 528 -12.46 33.65 8.10
CA ILE A 528 -11.62 33.60 9.31
C ILE A 528 -12.19 32.58 10.31
N ASN A 529 -13.49 32.64 10.59
CA ASN A 529 -14.12 31.74 11.54
C ASN A 529 -14.03 30.26 11.09
N ALA A 530 -14.38 29.98 9.83
CA ALA A 530 -14.33 28.64 9.27
C ALA A 530 -12.89 28.10 9.16
N GLY A 531 -11.94 28.93 8.71
CA GLY A 531 -10.53 28.55 8.60
C GLY A 531 -9.88 28.23 9.94
N THR A 532 -10.18 29.02 10.98
CA THR A 532 -9.67 28.76 12.34
C THR A 532 -10.37 27.58 13.03
N ALA A 533 -11.66 27.34 12.73
CA ALA A 533 -12.37 26.17 13.23
C ALA A 533 -11.72 24.84 12.79
N CYS A 534 -11.11 24.79 11.60
CA CYS A 534 -10.34 23.63 11.17
C CYS A 534 -9.25 23.24 12.18
N TYR A 535 -8.57 24.21 12.80
CA TYR A 535 -7.59 23.93 13.83
C TYR A 535 -8.28 23.26 15.02
N PHE A 536 -9.28 23.90 15.60
CA PHE A 536 -9.96 23.39 16.80
C PHE A 536 -10.57 21.99 16.60
N MET A 537 -11.16 21.76 15.43
CA MET A 537 -11.80 20.48 15.07
C MET A 537 -10.80 19.38 14.72
N ALA A 538 -9.60 19.71 14.21
CA ALA A 538 -8.65 18.70 13.72
C ALA A 538 -8.22 17.71 14.82
N SER A 539 -8.02 18.19 16.05
CA SER A 539 -7.65 17.31 17.17
C SER A 539 -8.75 16.30 17.53
N TYR A 540 -10.02 16.73 17.42
CA TYR A 540 -11.19 15.89 17.61
C TYR A 540 -11.36 14.91 16.44
N VAL A 541 -11.25 15.38 15.19
CA VAL A 541 -11.33 14.54 13.98
C VAL A 541 -10.29 13.42 13.98
N ALA A 542 -9.09 13.66 14.53
CA ALA A 542 -8.08 12.63 14.72
C ALA A 542 -8.44 11.59 15.79
N GLY A 543 -9.36 11.90 16.70
CA GLY A 543 -9.69 11.07 17.87
C GLY A 543 -8.52 10.96 18.85
N ILE A 544 -7.77 12.05 19.05
CA ILE A 544 -6.55 12.03 19.90
C ILE A 544 -6.86 11.61 21.34
N ASP A 545 -8.04 11.98 21.83
CA ASP A 545 -8.59 11.63 23.14
C ASP A 545 -8.91 10.13 23.30
N THR A 546 -9.10 9.40 22.19
CA THR A 546 -9.29 7.95 22.20
C THR A 546 -7.98 7.16 22.35
N LEU A 547 -6.84 7.83 22.22
CA LEU A 547 -5.53 7.21 22.45
C LEU A 547 -5.26 7.01 23.94
N ALA A 548 -4.37 6.07 24.27
CA ALA A 548 -3.84 5.95 25.61
C ALA A 548 -3.23 7.29 26.09
N GLU A 549 -3.49 7.68 27.34
CA GLU A 549 -3.20 9.02 27.89
C GLU A 549 -1.78 9.53 27.58
N ASN A 550 -0.75 8.70 27.76
CA ASN A 550 0.63 9.09 27.45
C ASN A 550 0.83 9.40 25.95
N LYS A 551 0.24 8.61 25.05
CA LYS A 551 0.28 8.87 23.61
C LYS A 551 -0.52 10.12 23.27
N ALA A 552 -1.74 10.25 23.80
CA ALA A 552 -2.58 11.44 23.60
C ALA A 552 -1.82 12.72 23.99
N ASN A 553 -1.23 12.77 25.19
CA ASN A 553 -0.46 13.91 25.68
C ASN A 553 0.73 14.28 24.76
N LYS A 554 1.46 13.28 24.25
CA LYS A 554 2.55 13.51 23.28
C LYS A 554 2.02 14.06 21.97
N VAL A 555 0.94 13.51 21.43
CA VAL A 555 0.32 13.99 20.19
C VAL A 555 -0.24 15.40 20.37
N TYR A 556 -0.90 15.72 21.48
CA TYR A 556 -1.37 17.09 21.77
C TYR A 556 -0.22 18.09 21.84
N LYS A 557 0.90 17.75 22.50
CA LYS A 557 2.08 18.61 22.54
C LYS A 557 2.61 18.90 21.14
N LEU A 558 2.80 17.85 20.33
CA LEU A 558 3.24 17.97 18.94
C LEU A 558 2.24 18.80 18.11
N TYR A 559 0.95 18.52 18.24
CA TYR A 559 -0.12 19.25 17.56
C TYR A 559 -0.07 20.76 17.88
N LEU A 560 0.09 21.14 19.15
CA LEU A 560 0.22 22.55 19.55
C LEU A 560 1.53 23.18 19.09
N ASP A 561 2.64 22.42 19.09
CA ASP A 561 3.94 22.86 18.54
C ASP A 561 3.80 23.18 17.04
N LEU A 562 3.13 22.30 16.27
CA LEU A 562 2.83 22.48 14.85
C LEU A 562 2.04 23.77 14.61
N LEU A 563 1.00 24.03 15.38
CA LEU A 563 0.21 25.26 15.23
C LEU A 563 1.05 26.51 15.49
N ARG A 564 1.85 26.52 16.56
CA ARG A 564 2.69 27.69 16.91
C ARG A 564 3.78 27.94 15.88
N ILE A 565 4.50 26.89 15.47
CA ILE A 565 5.64 27.04 14.54
C ILE A 565 5.17 27.44 13.15
N GLY A 566 4.04 26.89 12.68
CA GLY A 566 3.45 27.25 11.39
C GLY A 566 3.03 28.72 11.36
N HIS A 567 2.38 29.22 12.41
CA HIS A 567 2.00 30.63 12.52
C HIS A 567 3.22 31.56 12.65
N LEU A 568 4.26 31.15 13.39
CA LEU A 568 5.51 31.90 13.43
C LEU A 568 6.14 32.00 12.04
N GLY A 569 6.24 30.89 11.31
CA GLY A 569 6.76 30.85 9.95
C GLY A 569 5.97 31.76 9.01
N GLN A 570 4.64 31.69 9.05
CA GLN A 570 3.76 32.57 8.27
C GLN A 570 3.95 34.05 8.63
N GLY A 571 4.05 34.37 9.92
CA GLY A 571 4.26 35.76 10.36
C GLY A 571 5.59 36.33 9.88
N LEU A 572 6.66 35.53 9.90
CA LEU A 572 7.96 35.93 9.37
C LEU A 572 7.96 36.06 7.85
N ASP A 573 7.23 35.19 7.13
CA ASP A 573 7.06 35.28 5.67
C ASP A 573 6.34 36.57 5.27
N ILE A 574 5.28 36.95 6.00
CA ILE A 574 4.57 38.22 5.82
C ILE A 574 5.48 39.42 6.12
N TYR A 575 6.27 39.36 7.19
CA TYR A 575 7.21 40.42 7.53
C TYR A 575 8.30 40.61 6.45
N GLY A 576 8.75 39.50 5.85
CA GLY A 576 9.73 39.48 4.78
C GLY A 576 11.17 39.77 5.22
N LEU A 577 12.10 39.70 4.27
CA LEU A 577 13.54 39.82 4.51
C LEU A 577 14.17 41.07 3.87
N ASN A 578 13.35 42.08 3.55
CA ASN A 578 13.78 43.30 2.85
C ASN A 578 14.90 44.05 3.57
N TYR A 579 15.01 43.91 4.89
CA TYR A 579 16.05 44.56 5.70
C TYR A 579 17.44 43.91 5.55
N LEU A 580 17.52 42.64 5.11
CA LEU A 580 18.79 41.94 4.86
C LEU A 580 19.28 42.10 3.41
N MET A 581 18.36 42.38 2.48
CA MET A 581 18.65 42.43 1.05
C MET A 581 19.70 43.49 0.65
N PRO A 582 19.72 44.73 1.18
CA PRO A 582 20.71 45.74 0.78
C PRO A 582 22.15 45.28 1.00
N GLN A 583 22.44 44.62 2.14
CA GLN A 583 23.77 44.12 2.44
C GLN A 583 24.15 42.97 1.50
N ALA A 584 23.22 42.08 1.19
CA ALA A 584 23.43 40.97 0.27
C ALA A 584 23.70 41.46 -1.17
N VAL A 585 22.97 42.49 -1.62
CA VAL A 585 23.16 43.13 -2.94
C VAL A 585 24.51 43.83 -3.02
N ALA A 586 24.90 44.60 -2.01
CA ALA A 586 26.16 45.33 -2.00
C ALA A 586 27.38 44.38 -1.94
N SER A 587 27.37 43.45 -1.00
CA SER A 587 28.53 42.59 -0.71
C SER A 587 28.59 41.31 -1.55
N GLY A 588 27.43 40.70 -1.86
CA GLY A 588 27.33 39.37 -2.50
C GLY A 588 27.38 38.21 -1.54
N ASP A 589 27.65 38.50 -0.27
CA ASP A 589 27.44 37.54 0.78
C ASP A 589 25.95 37.42 1.07
N VAL A 590 25.38 36.31 0.64
CA VAL A 590 23.97 35.97 0.86
C VAL A 590 23.77 35.09 2.09
N CYS A 591 24.83 34.68 2.81
CA CYS A 591 24.72 33.70 3.88
C CYS A 591 23.68 34.08 4.96
N PRO A 592 23.67 35.31 5.52
CA PRO A 592 22.66 35.70 6.51
C PRO A 592 21.23 35.68 5.95
N LEU A 593 21.07 36.12 4.69
CA LEU A 593 19.77 36.16 4.01
C LEU A 593 19.25 34.73 3.74
N LEU A 594 20.13 33.83 3.29
CA LEU A 594 19.81 32.44 3.00
C LEU A 594 19.47 31.67 4.27
N GLU A 595 20.18 31.90 5.38
CA GLU A 595 19.89 31.29 6.68
C GLU A 595 18.54 31.73 7.23
N ALA A 596 18.25 33.04 7.18
CA ALA A 596 16.95 33.57 7.56
C ALA A 596 15.82 32.98 6.71
N LEU A 597 16.00 32.91 5.38
CA LEU A 597 15.01 32.34 4.48
C LEU A 597 14.76 30.86 4.74
N ARG A 598 15.83 30.06 4.90
CA ARG A 598 15.72 28.64 5.27
C ARG A 598 14.98 28.47 6.60
N THR A 599 15.23 29.33 7.57
CA THR A 599 14.53 29.32 8.86
C THR A 599 13.03 29.58 8.70
N ILE A 600 12.64 30.56 7.89
CA ILE A 600 11.23 30.82 7.57
C ILE A 600 10.58 29.58 6.94
N TYR A 601 11.24 28.96 5.94
CA TYR A 601 10.70 27.80 5.24
C TYR A 601 10.61 26.57 6.13
N THR A 602 11.62 26.40 7.00
CA THR A 602 11.60 25.40 8.05
C THR A 602 10.43 25.63 9.00
N TYR A 603 10.11 26.85 9.43
CA TYR A 603 8.98 27.06 10.34
C TYR A 603 7.62 26.93 9.65
N LYS A 604 7.48 27.52 8.45
CA LYS A 604 6.22 27.54 7.69
C LYS A 604 5.82 26.15 7.18
N THR A 605 6.78 25.35 6.71
CA THR A 605 6.49 24.07 6.04
C THR A 605 7.28 22.90 6.64
N GLY A 606 8.57 23.09 6.95
CA GLY A 606 9.43 22.04 7.52
C GLY A 606 8.93 21.50 8.87
N GLY A 607 8.55 22.37 9.80
CA GLY A 607 8.13 22.06 11.16
C GLY A 607 6.80 21.32 11.19
N ILE A 608 5.88 21.68 10.27
CA ILE A 608 4.62 20.95 10.07
C ILE A 608 4.92 19.53 9.61
N THR A 609 5.72 19.38 8.56
CA THR A 609 6.08 18.07 7.97
C THR A 609 6.83 17.19 8.98
N SER A 610 7.81 17.77 9.67
CA SER A 610 8.53 17.16 10.80
C SER A 610 7.60 16.68 11.92
N THR A 611 6.58 17.47 12.24
CA THR A 611 5.64 17.12 13.31
C THR A 611 4.74 15.97 12.88
N LEU A 612 4.29 15.92 11.63
CA LEU A 612 3.53 14.77 11.10
C LEU A 612 4.35 13.47 11.17
N CYS A 613 5.63 13.51 10.77
CA CYS A 613 6.54 12.37 10.95
C CYS A 613 6.70 11.99 12.43
N SER A 614 6.75 12.97 13.33
CA SER A 614 6.85 12.74 14.77
C SER A 614 5.56 12.14 15.35
N ILE A 615 4.39 12.57 14.87
CA ILE A 615 3.09 11.98 15.23
C ILE A 615 3.06 10.52 14.79
N ALA A 616 3.50 10.19 13.58
CA ALA A 616 3.63 8.80 13.14
C ALA A 616 4.50 7.97 14.09
N CYS A 617 5.64 8.53 14.53
CA CYS A 617 6.53 7.88 15.50
C CYS A 617 5.83 7.63 16.85
N VAL A 618 5.04 8.58 17.36
CA VAL A 618 4.29 8.39 18.61
C VAL A 618 3.19 7.34 18.45
N LEU A 619 2.44 7.38 17.36
CA LEU A 619 1.36 6.43 17.06
C LEU A 619 1.90 5.00 17.00
N CYS A 620 2.98 4.80 16.24
CA CYS A 620 3.63 3.51 16.03
C CYS A 620 4.62 3.12 17.13
N SER A 621 4.79 3.94 18.17
CA SER A 621 5.72 3.69 19.29
C SER A 621 7.16 3.44 18.84
N ALA A 622 7.63 4.25 17.88
CA ALA A 622 8.96 4.13 17.29
C ALA A 622 10.08 4.39 18.31
N ASP A 623 11.23 3.75 18.09
CA ASP A 623 12.45 3.98 18.86
C ASP A 623 12.90 5.47 18.79
N PRO A 624 13.47 6.05 19.86
CA PRO A 624 13.93 7.44 19.86
C PRO A 624 14.89 7.78 18.71
N LYS A 625 15.81 6.88 18.35
CA LYS A 625 16.76 7.11 17.24
C LYS A 625 16.04 7.20 15.89
N VAL A 626 15.04 6.34 15.68
CA VAL A 626 14.18 6.39 14.48
C VAL A 626 13.37 7.69 14.47
N SER A 627 12.83 8.09 15.63
CA SER A 627 12.06 9.33 15.78
C SER A 627 12.90 10.57 15.44
N ASP A 628 14.15 10.65 15.90
CA ASP A 628 15.04 11.76 15.59
C ASP A 628 15.38 11.83 14.09
N ALA A 629 15.67 10.68 13.46
CA ALA A 629 15.91 10.62 12.03
C ALA A 629 14.66 11.00 11.20
N MET A 630 13.47 10.55 11.61
CA MET A 630 12.20 10.92 10.99
C MET A 630 11.91 12.42 11.11
N LYS A 631 12.24 13.03 12.26
CA LYS A 631 12.10 14.47 12.48
C LYS A 631 12.98 15.27 11.51
N ILE A 632 14.24 14.87 11.35
CA ILE A 632 15.19 15.51 10.42
C ILE A 632 14.71 15.32 8.98
N PHE A 633 14.28 14.12 8.61
CA PHE A 633 13.73 13.84 7.30
C PHE A 633 12.50 14.71 6.98
N GLY A 634 11.50 14.76 7.87
CA GLY A 634 10.32 15.59 7.68
C GLY A 634 10.66 17.08 7.59
N THR A 635 11.60 17.56 8.40
CA THR A 635 12.08 18.95 8.37
C THR A 635 12.68 19.29 7.00
N ASN A 636 13.61 18.46 6.52
CA ASN A 636 14.28 18.67 5.25
C ASN A 636 13.33 18.50 4.06
N LEU A 637 12.35 17.60 4.14
CA LEU A 637 11.34 17.43 3.10
C LEU A 637 10.45 18.66 2.95
N GLY A 638 9.98 19.24 4.06
CA GLY A 638 9.19 20.47 3.99
C GLY A 638 10.01 21.67 3.48
N LEU A 639 11.28 21.77 3.87
CA LEU A 639 12.19 22.81 3.37
C LEU A 639 12.45 22.64 1.86
N ALA A 640 12.82 21.43 1.43
CA ALA A 640 13.07 21.11 0.03
C ALA A 640 11.82 21.35 -0.84
N PHE A 641 10.64 21.00 -0.33
CA PHE A 641 9.37 21.28 -1.01
C PHE A 641 9.19 22.77 -1.27
N GLN A 642 9.43 23.63 -0.28
CA GLN A 642 9.29 25.09 -0.46
C GLN A 642 10.31 25.65 -1.44
N ILE A 643 11.56 25.19 -1.39
CA ILE A 643 12.61 25.59 -2.34
C ILE A 643 12.19 25.27 -3.79
N VAL A 644 11.61 24.09 -4.03
CA VAL A 644 11.15 23.68 -5.36
C VAL A 644 9.88 24.44 -5.76
N ASP A 645 8.96 24.70 -4.84
CA ASP A 645 7.73 25.45 -5.10
C ASP A 645 8.02 26.88 -5.60
N ASP A 646 8.93 27.59 -4.94
CA ASP A 646 9.41 28.91 -5.38
C ASP A 646 10.03 28.86 -6.79
N ALA A 647 10.84 27.83 -7.05
CA ALA A 647 11.48 27.67 -8.35
C ALA A 647 10.47 27.33 -9.46
N ARG A 648 9.38 26.61 -9.12
CA ARG A 648 8.26 26.35 -10.04
C ARG A 648 7.44 27.62 -10.30
N ASN A 649 7.29 28.51 -9.31
CA ASN A 649 6.57 29.79 -9.47
C ASN A 649 7.14 30.64 -10.63
N LEU A 650 8.46 30.55 -10.86
CA LEU A 650 9.18 31.26 -11.92
C LEU A 650 9.07 30.64 -13.33
N LYS A 651 8.92 29.31 -13.43
CA LYS A 651 8.90 28.62 -14.74
C LYS A 651 7.55 28.74 -15.44
N GLY A 652 6.47 28.88 -14.68
CA GLY A 652 5.11 29.09 -15.17
C GLY A 652 4.53 27.96 -16.02
N SER A 653 3.20 27.84 -16.00
CA SER A 653 2.45 27.10 -17.04
C SER A 653 1.69 28.14 -17.85
N LYS A 654 1.76 28.12 -19.19
CA LYS A 654 1.02 29.08 -20.02
C LYS A 654 -0.47 29.12 -19.62
N GLY A 655 -0.92 30.25 -19.08
CA GLY A 655 -2.32 30.50 -18.73
C GLY A 655 -2.71 30.30 -17.27
N ASP A 656 -1.77 30.05 -16.35
CA ASP A 656 -2.06 30.00 -14.91
C ASP A 656 -2.12 31.42 -14.30
N LEU A 657 -3.17 31.70 -13.53
CA LEU A 657 -3.37 33.00 -12.86
C LEU A 657 -2.37 33.23 -11.72
N LYS A 658 -1.65 32.20 -11.27
CA LYS A 658 -0.63 32.26 -10.21
C LYS A 658 0.82 32.42 -10.71
N GLU A 659 1.00 32.63 -12.00
CA GLU A 659 2.33 32.71 -12.62
C GLU A 659 3.12 33.94 -12.14
N ASN A 660 4.35 33.73 -11.66
CA ASN A 660 5.27 34.78 -11.22
C ASN A 660 4.72 35.67 -10.08
N GLU A 661 3.75 35.17 -9.31
CA GLU A 661 3.09 35.87 -8.22
C GLU A 661 4.09 36.35 -7.16
N ASP A 662 5.14 35.57 -6.88
CA ASP A 662 6.15 35.93 -5.88
C ASP A 662 6.93 37.20 -6.28
N ILE A 663 7.33 37.30 -7.56
CA ILE A 663 8.00 38.51 -8.08
C ILE A 663 7.05 39.71 -8.02
N ARG A 664 5.79 39.53 -8.45
CA ARG A 664 4.79 40.61 -8.45
C ARG A 664 4.49 41.14 -7.05
N ASN A 665 4.52 40.26 -6.05
CA ASN A 665 4.34 40.61 -4.64
C ASN A 665 5.62 41.17 -3.98
N GLY A 666 6.75 41.13 -4.69
CA GLY A 666 8.05 41.57 -4.18
C GLY A 666 8.61 40.65 -3.09
N LYS A 667 8.27 39.36 -3.12
CA LYS A 667 8.78 38.37 -2.17
C LYS A 667 10.25 38.03 -2.49
N ILE A 668 11.07 37.91 -1.45
CA ILE A 668 12.46 37.44 -1.57
C ILE A 668 12.44 35.92 -1.41
N THR A 669 12.47 35.21 -2.54
CA THR A 669 12.39 33.74 -2.59
C THR A 669 13.74 33.08 -2.81
N TYR A 670 13.80 31.75 -2.68
CA TYR A 670 15.07 31.01 -2.76
C TYR A 670 15.83 31.21 -4.09
N PRO A 671 15.17 31.20 -5.27
CA PRO A 671 15.84 31.49 -6.53
C PRO A 671 16.43 32.90 -6.61
N VAL A 672 15.77 33.90 -6.01
CA VAL A 672 16.28 35.28 -5.96
C VAL A 672 17.57 35.34 -5.15
N VAL A 673 17.59 34.73 -3.97
CA VAL A 673 18.79 34.69 -3.11
C VAL A 673 19.94 33.95 -3.80
N LYS A 674 19.65 32.82 -4.47
CA LYS A 674 20.64 32.08 -5.26
C LYS A 674 21.18 32.92 -6.42
N ALA A 675 20.32 33.67 -7.11
CA ALA A 675 20.75 34.54 -8.19
C ALA A 675 21.68 35.66 -7.69
N VAL A 676 21.32 36.32 -6.59
CA VAL A 676 22.16 37.37 -5.96
C VAL A 676 23.56 36.85 -5.62
N SER A 677 23.69 35.59 -5.21
CA SER A 677 25.01 35.00 -4.89
C SER A 677 25.94 34.79 -6.10
N ARG A 678 25.42 34.90 -7.33
CA ARG A 678 26.15 34.60 -8.58
C ARG A 678 26.20 35.77 -9.57
N LEU A 679 25.29 36.72 -9.45
CA LEU A 679 25.19 37.87 -10.35
C LEU A 679 26.29 38.92 -10.08
N SER A 680 26.58 39.73 -11.11
CA SER A 680 27.45 40.90 -10.97
C SER A 680 26.83 41.97 -10.07
N ALA A 681 27.61 42.94 -9.59
CA ALA A 681 27.09 44.05 -8.79
C ALA A 681 25.91 44.78 -9.45
N SER A 682 26.07 45.16 -10.72
CA SER A 682 25.01 45.84 -11.50
C SER A 682 23.75 44.99 -11.66
N ASP A 683 23.91 43.69 -11.90
CA ASP A 683 22.77 42.79 -12.10
C ASP A 683 22.04 42.49 -10.78
N ARG A 684 22.75 42.48 -9.65
CA ARG A 684 22.16 42.35 -8.31
C ARG A 684 21.31 43.56 -7.95
N GLU A 685 21.82 44.76 -8.23
CA GLU A 685 21.08 46.01 -8.04
C GLU A 685 19.82 46.03 -8.92
N LEU A 686 19.96 45.70 -10.21
CA LEU A 686 18.83 45.61 -11.12
C LEU A 686 17.77 44.59 -10.68
N LEU A 687 18.20 43.39 -10.27
CA LEU A 687 17.28 42.36 -9.75
C LEU A 687 16.53 42.88 -8.52
N TRP A 688 17.24 43.53 -7.60
CA TRP A 688 16.63 44.05 -6.38
C TRP A 688 15.64 45.19 -6.66
N ASP A 689 15.98 46.12 -7.54
CA ASP A 689 15.08 47.22 -7.93
C ASP A 689 13.79 46.70 -8.54
N VAL A 690 13.87 45.67 -9.39
CA VAL A 690 12.70 45.00 -9.96
C VAL A 690 11.84 44.40 -8.86
N ILE A 691 12.41 43.56 -7.97
CA ILE A 691 11.64 42.90 -6.88
C ILE A 691 11.00 43.94 -5.95
N LYS A 692 11.76 44.96 -5.53
CA LYS A 692 11.29 46.01 -4.62
C LYS A 692 10.14 46.84 -5.20
N SER A 693 10.07 46.98 -6.52
CA SER A 693 9.01 47.73 -7.21
C SER A 693 7.63 47.06 -7.18
N LYS A 694 7.54 45.77 -6.83
CA LYS A 694 6.31 44.97 -6.91
C LYS A 694 5.65 45.06 -8.30
N PRO A 695 6.34 44.62 -9.35
CA PRO A 695 6.00 44.97 -10.72
C PRO A 695 4.70 44.29 -11.15
N SER A 696 3.81 45.05 -11.79
CA SER A 696 2.62 44.51 -12.45
C SER A 696 2.84 44.29 -13.96
N ASP A 697 3.78 44.99 -14.58
CA ASP A 697 4.12 44.84 -16.01
C ASP A 697 4.85 43.50 -16.25
N PRO A 698 4.30 42.59 -17.07
CA PRO A 698 4.95 41.33 -17.42
C PRO A 698 6.35 41.48 -18.00
N LYS A 699 6.65 42.60 -18.70
CA LYS A 699 7.99 42.85 -19.24
C LYS A 699 9.02 43.09 -18.14
N VAL A 700 8.63 43.78 -17.07
CA VAL A 700 9.48 44.06 -15.91
C VAL A 700 9.70 42.78 -15.10
N VAL A 701 8.64 41.99 -14.88
CA VAL A 701 8.74 40.66 -14.27
C VAL A 701 9.73 39.77 -15.02
N MET A 702 9.68 39.78 -16.35
CA MET A 702 10.58 38.99 -17.20
C MET A 702 12.06 39.40 -17.09
N VAL A 703 12.38 40.63 -16.67
CA VAL A 703 13.76 41.04 -16.39
C VAL A 703 14.32 40.24 -15.22
N ALA A 704 13.58 40.15 -14.11
CA ALA A 704 14.01 39.36 -12.95
C ALA A 704 14.17 37.88 -13.29
N ILE A 705 13.23 37.29 -14.04
CA ILE A 705 13.30 35.89 -14.47
C ILE A 705 14.57 35.64 -15.29
N LYS A 706 14.85 36.48 -16.31
CA LYS A 706 16.06 36.34 -17.13
C LYS A 706 17.35 36.45 -16.33
N LEU A 707 17.40 37.32 -15.31
CA LEU A 707 18.56 37.45 -14.44
C LEU A 707 18.76 36.19 -13.57
N ILE A 708 17.67 35.60 -13.06
CA ILE A 708 17.72 34.35 -12.30
C ILE A 708 18.15 33.18 -13.21
N GLU A 709 17.61 33.09 -14.43
CA GLU A 709 17.95 32.06 -15.42
C GLU A 709 19.39 32.18 -15.92
N LYS A 710 19.90 33.41 -16.10
CA LYS A 710 21.29 33.69 -16.54
C LYS A 710 22.34 32.97 -15.70
N VAL A 711 22.06 32.72 -14.42
CA VAL A 711 22.96 32.06 -13.47
C VAL A 711 22.48 30.67 -13.04
N GLY A 712 21.48 30.11 -13.73
CA GLY A 712 20.92 28.80 -13.41
C GLY A 712 20.24 28.74 -12.03
N GLY A 713 19.64 29.84 -11.57
CA GLY A 713 19.11 29.97 -10.22
C GLY A 713 18.12 28.87 -9.84
N THR A 714 17.25 28.44 -10.77
CA THR A 714 16.30 27.34 -10.55
C THR A 714 16.97 25.97 -10.42
N ASP A 715 18.06 25.75 -11.16
CA ASP A 715 18.77 24.47 -11.14
C ASP A 715 19.57 24.33 -9.84
N LEU A 716 20.12 25.44 -9.33
CA LEU A 716 20.71 25.50 -7.99
C LEU A 716 19.68 25.22 -6.88
N CYS A 717 18.43 25.65 -7.04
CA CYS A 717 17.35 25.32 -6.11
C CYS A 717 17.07 23.82 -6.11
N LEU A 718 17.00 23.21 -7.30
CA LEU A 718 16.78 21.77 -7.43
C LEU A 718 17.89 20.97 -6.75
N GLN A 719 19.15 21.32 -7.00
CA GLN A 719 20.30 20.64 -6.44
C GLN A 719 20.27 20.70 -4.90
N ASP A 720 20.08 21.89 -4.32
CA ASP A 720 19.97 22.07 -2.87
C ASP A 720 18.83 21.22 -2.27
N ALA A 721 17.67 21.19 -2.93
CA ALA A 721 16.52 20.41 -2.48
C ALA A 721 16.81 18.89 -2.52
N GLN A 722 17.47 18.42 -3.57
CA GLN A 722 17.88 17.02 -3.70
C GLN A 722 18.92 16.63 -2.64
N ASP A 723 19.90 17.49 -2.37
CA ASP A 723 20.94 17.25 -1.36
C ASP A 723 20.34 17.15 0.06
N LEU A 724 19.36 18.00 0.38
CA LEU A 724 18.63 17.96 1.65
C LEU A 724 17.94 16.62 1.89
N ILE A 725 17.27 16.08 0.86
CA ILE A 725 16.58 14.78 0.93
C ILE A 725 17.59 13.64 0.96
N ALA A 726 18.60 13.66 0.10
CA ALA A 726 19.62 12.61 0.05
C ALA A 726 20.35 12.47 1.39
N SER A 727 20.74 13.59 1.99
CA SER A 727 21.38 13.63 3.31
C SER A 727 20.49 13.05 4.40
N ALA A 728 19.24 13.52 4.51
CA ALA A 728 18.32 13.01 5.53
C ALA A 728 17.96 11.53 5.33
N TRP A 729 17.75 11.12 4.07
CA TRP A 729 17.42 9.73 3.73
C TRP A 729 18.57 8.78 4.06
N SER A 730 19.83 9.20 3.86
CA SER A 730 21.00 8.37 4.18
C SER A 730 21.07 7.95 5.65
N VAL A 731 20.52 8.77 6.55
CA VAL A 731 20.43 8.50 7.98
C VAL A 731 19.20 7.65 8.31
N LEU A 732 18.06 7.93 7.68
CA LEU A 732 16.78 7.27 7.97
C LEU A 732 16.68 5.87 7.35
N ASP A 733 17.15 5.68 6.12
CA ASP A 733 17.09 4.42 5.35
C ASP A 733 17.57 3.19 6.14
N PRO A 734 18.73 3.19 6.82
CA PRO A 734 19.20 2.03 7.58
C PRO A 734 18.41 1.78 8.87
N LEU A 735 17.60 2.72 9.34
CA LEU A 735 16.81 2.61 10.58
C LEU A 735 15.40 2.08 10.36
N LEU A 736 14.97 1.93 9.10
CA LEU A 736 13.67 1.40 8.73
C LEU A 736 13.83 0.06 8.03
N ASP A 737 13.04 -0.92 8.47
CA ASP A 737 12.89 -2.18 7.77
C ASP A 737 12.32 -1.94 6.36
N GLU A 738 12.81 -2.70 5.39
CA GLU A 738 12.26 -2.66 4.04
C GLU A 738 10.76 -3.02 4.05
N SER A 739 9.98 -2.23 3.33
CA SER A 739 8.55 -2.40 3.17
C SER A 739 8.08 -1.64 1.92
N ILE A 740 6.89 -2.00 1.41
CA ILE A 740 6.28 -1.23 0.33
C ILE A 740 6.05 0.23 0.76
N SER A 741 5.60 0.48 1.99
CA SER A 741 5.35 1.85 2.49
C SER A 741 6.64 2.68 2.61
N LYS A 742 7.78 2.08 2.97
CA LYS A 742 9.09 2.75 2.92
C LYS A 742 9.47 3.13 1.48
N ASN A 743 9.23 2.25 0.52
CA ASN A 743 9.48 2.52 -0.89
C ASN A 743 8.54 3.61 -1.46
N ILE A 744 7.27 3.62 -1.06
CA ILE A 744 6.33 4.71 -1.34
C ILE A 744 6.87 6.02 -0.77
N MET A 745 7.24 6.05 0.51
CA MET A 745 7.78 7.24 1.17
C MET A 745 8.99 7.81 0.43
N PHE A 746 9.95 6.97 0.05
CA PHE A 746 11.14 7.39 -0.68
C PHE A 746 10.81 7.93 -2.08
N THR A 747 10.07 7.13 -2.85
CA THR A 747 9.69 7.45 -4.23
C THR A 747 8.91 8.76 -4.28
N PHE A 748 7.99 8.92 -3.35
CA PHE A 748 7.17 10.12 -3.24
C PHE A 748 7.99 11.35 -2.82
N SER A 749 8.96 11.21 -1.92
CA SER A 749 9.85 12.31 -1.55
C SER A 749 10.64 12.85 -2.75
N LYS A 750 11.08 11.97 -3.66
CA LYS A 750 11.74 12.37 -4.91
C LYS A 750 10.79 13.03 -5.88
N PHE A 751 9.58 12.50 -6.03
CA PHE A 751 8.54 13.07 -6.90
C PHE A 751 8.20 14.52 -6.53
N LEU A 752 8.14 14.84 -5.23
CA LEU A 752 7.88 16.20 -4.79
C LEU A 752 8.92 17.22 -5.30
N LEU A 753 10.13 16.77 -5.64
CA LEU A 753 11.22 17.59 -6.16
C LEU A 753 11.29 17.66 -7.69
N ASP A 754 10.48 16.88 -8.42
CA ASP A 754 10.57 16.80 -9.88
C ASP A 754 9.91 18.01 -10.57
N PHE A 755 10.63 18.71 -11.45
CA PHE A 755 10.13 19.87 -12.20
C PHE A 755 9.21 19.51 -13.39
N THR A 756 9.14 18.23 -13.76
CA THR A 756 8.49 17.78 -15.01
C THR A 756 7.04 17.30 -14.85
N CYS A 757 6.50 17.28 -13.62
CA CYS A 757 5.25 16.57 -13.27
C CYS A 757 4.03 17.44 -12.90
#